data_AF-A0A932HA91-F1
#
_entry.id   AF-A0A932HA91-F1
#
_cell.length_a   1.000
_cell.length_b   1.000
_cell.length_c   1.000
_cell.angle_alpha   90.00
_cell.angle_beta   90.00
_cell.angle_gamma   90.00
#
_symmetry.space_group_name_H-M   'P 1'
#
loop_
_entity.id
_entity.type
_entity.pdbx_description
1 polymer ?
#
loop_
_entity_poly.entity_id
_entity_poly.type
_entity_poly.pdbx_seq_one_letter_code
_entity_poly.pdbx_strand_id
1 'polypeptide(L)'
;QLVEQPAIALFAELGWQTVSAMEEVFGAGGVLGRETSGEVVLAPRLRAALEKLNPRLPSEAIASAVDELTRDRSAMTLAGANREVWALFKGGVKVRVLDRERGGLKDERVRVVDWENPAANDFLLVSQMTVTGQLYTCRPDLIGFVNGLPWVVIELKKPGVPARQAFDENLTSYKHPQNGIPQLFWYSAFLIASNGTESRVGTITADWERFFEWKRIEREDEPRRVSLEVMLRGTCTPARLLDIAENFTLFSEHKSGLVKALAQNHQYLGVNNAIAATLEARKARHGRGGVFWQTQGSGKSFSMVFFAQKILRKVAGNWTFVVVTDRVELDDQIAKTFKACGAVSEAEGDACHAQSGAELRKLLSENHRYVFTLIHKFQAPEVLCDRADVIVLTDEAHRSQYDTLAMNMRSAMPKAIFLAFTGTPLIVGEERTKEVFGDYVSIYDFQQSIEDGATVPLYYENRTPELQLVNPDLNDELYELIEAAQLDDQQEARLEKELSRQYHLITRDDRLETVAKDIARHFTGRGFQGKAMVVSIDKATALRMYDKVRKHWPELDTPDMAVVVSPGQNEVEQMKKLGLDIVPHRKRMNEQALDEKFKDPDALMQTIARANRVFPGKHSGVIVDYANVFARLERALAIYATGRGGERPVRDKKALVAELRQAVAGATEFCKAHGVDLARIEGTSAEKFERAQAVEDAANCLLAPEAVKRDFLSRARLVDALYGAVKPDPVAVEFATRCGSIRALADFIRNRSDPPDISHVLQGINELLDRSIGAEPFRIKDKDRAFGGIDLSKIDFQKLAKRFEKKRPTNSDLERLRAAVKAQLERMVRLNRTRADYLEKFQALIDDYNSGSRNIEEIFRDLVALSRALTEEQERHVREHLS
;
A
#
# COMPACT_ATOMS: atom_id res chain seq x y z
N GLN A 1 18.57 9.68 -20.08
CA GLN A 1 18.42 10.84 -20.99
C GLN A 1 16.99 11.37 -21.17
N LEU A 2 16.07 10.74 -21.93
CA LEU A 2 14.74 11.33 -22.24
C LEU A 2 13.85 11.64 -21.01
N VAL A 3 14.05 10.94 -19.89
CA VAL A 3 13.33 11.18 -18.62
C VAL A 3 14.22 11.94 -17.63
N GLU A 4 15.48 11.53 -17.56
CA GLU A 4 16.49 12.06 -16.65
C GLU A 4 16.84 13.54 -16.88
N GLN A 5 17.08 13.97 -18.12
CA GLN A 5 17.46 15.36 -18.39
C GLN A 5 16.32 16.34 -18.08
N PRO A 6 15.05 16.06 -18.45
CA PRO A 6 13.92 16.86 -17.97
C PRO A 6 13.79 16.88 -16.45
N ALA A 7 14.06 15.76 -15.76
CA ALA A 7 14.05 15.72 -14.31
C ALA A 7 15.12 16.63 -13.70
N ILE A 8 16.36 16.58 -14.20
CA ILE A 8 17.47 17.46 -13.78
C ILE A 8 17.11 18.93 -14.00
N ALA A 9 16.58 19.27 -15.18
CA ALA A 9 16.13 20.63 -15.50
C ALA A 9 15.04 21.11 -14.52
N LEU A 10 14.07 20.26 -14.22
CA LEU A 10 13.02 20.58 -13.25
C LEU A 10 13.57 20.79 -11.83
N PHE A 11 14.54 19.98 -11.39
CA PHE A 11 15.21 20.23 -10.10
C PHE A 11 15.89 21.60 -10.07
N ALA A 12 16.55 22.00 -11.16
CA ALA A 12 17.13 23.34 -11.28
C ALA A 12 16.05 24.44 -11.19
N GLU A 13 14.91 24.28 -11.86
CA GLU A 13 13.76 25.20 -11.74
C GLU A 13 13.22 25.28 -10.31
N LEU A 14 13.24 24.17 -9.57
CA LEU A 14 12.82 24.09 -8.17
C LEU A 14 13.84 24.71 -7.19
N GLY A 15 14.98 25.20 -7.68
CA GLY A 15 16.00 25.88 -6.89
C GLY A 15 17.12 24.97 -6.38
N TRP A 16 17.29 23.77 -6.94
CA TRP A 16 18.41 22.89 -6.62
C TRP A 16 19.63 23.21 -7.48
N GLN A 17 20.83 23.11 -6.91
CA GLN A 17 22.04 23.00 -7.72
C GLN A 17 22.07 21.62 -8.39
N THR A 18 22.58 21.52 -9.61
CA THR A 18 22.65 20.25 -10.34
C THR A 18 24.08 19.97 -10.79
N VAL A 19 24.58 18.76 -10.55
CA VAL A 19 25.92 18.31 -10.94
C VAL A 19 25.84 16.90 -11.53
N SER A 20 26.65 16.60 -12.53
CA SER A 20 26.86 15.22 -12.99
C SER A 20 28.13 14.63 -12.39
N ALA A 21 28.05 13.40 -11.91
CA ALA A 21 29.15 12.62 -11.35
C ALA A 21 29.62 11.51 -12.31
N MET A 22 29.27 11.60 -13.59
CA MET A 22 29.63 10.59 -14.60
C MET A 22 31.15 10.43 -14.75
N GLU A 23 31.90 11.54 -14.63
CA GLU A 23 33.37 11.60 -14.64
C GLU A 23 33.89 12.23 -13.34
N GLU A 24 33.38 11.73 -12.20
CA GLU A 24 33.77 12.24 -10.88
C GLU A 24 35.29 12.11 -10.64
N VAL A 25 35.90 13.21 -10.20
CA VAL A 25 37.28 13.25 -9.70
C VAL A 25 37.23 13.28 -8.17
N PHE A 26 38.00 12.42 -7.52
CA PHE A 26 38.09 12.34 -6.04
C PHE A 26 39.17 13.27 -5.47
N GLY A 27 38.98 13.66 -4.21
CA GLY A 27 39.85 14.56 -3.44
C GLY A 27 39.42 16.02 -3.47
N ALA A 28 40.24 16.89 -2.87
CA ALA A 28 39.93 18.31 -2.67
C ALA A 28 39.67 19.13 -3.95
N GLY A 29 40.13 18.68 -5.12
CA GLY A 29 39.87 19.30 -6.42
C GLY A 29 38.60 18.79 -7.12
N GLY A 30 37.92 17.79 -6.54
CA GLY A 30 36.73 17.16 -7.08
C GLY A 30 35.45 17.95 -6.85
N VAL A 31 34.50 17.87 -7.79
CA VAL A 31 33.24 18.64 -7.74
C VAL A 31 32.37 18.27 -6.52
N LEU A 32 32.41 17.01 -6.10
CA LEU A 32 31.67 16.51 -4.94
C LEU A 32 32.51 16.51 -3.66
N GLY A 33 33.83 16.65 -3.77
CA GLY A 33 34.75 16.65 -2.63
C GLY A 33 34.81 15.33 -1.86
N ARG A 34 34.47 14.21 -2.50
CA ARG A 34 34.62 12.86 -1.95
C ARG A 34 36.05 12.37 -2.11
N GLU A 35 36.57 11.67 -1.12
CA GLU A 35 37.91 11.06 -1.19
C GLU A 35 37.88 9.69 -1.88
N THR A 36 36.75 8.98 -1.80
CA THR A 36 36.59 7.66 -2.44
C THR A 36 35.18 7.45 -2.97
N SER A 37 35.04 6.49 -3.89
CA SER A 37 33.74 6.04 -4.36
C SER A 37 32.90 5.33 -3.27
N GLY A 38 33.45 5.05 -2.09
CA GLY A 38 32.70 4.45 -0.97
C GLY A 38 31.89 5.45 -0.16
N GLU A 39 32.21 6.75 -0.24
CA GLU A 39 31.56 7.78 0.56
C GLU A 39 30.17 8.12 0.02
N VAL A 40 29.18 8.17 0.89
CA VAL A 40 27.78 8.54 0.53
C VAL A 40 27.38 9.91 1.04
N VAL A 41 28.19 10.53 1.89
CA VAL A 41 27.98 11.87 2.43
C VAL A 41 29.00 12.81 1.78
N LEU A 42 28.55 13.98 1.35
CA LEU A 42 29.42 15.02 0.82
C LEU A 42 29.99 15.84 1.99
N ALA A 43 31.02 15.30 2.64
CA ALA A 43 31.55 15.82 3.90
C ALA A 43 31.93 17.33 3.86
N PRO A 44 32.56 17.87 2.79
CA PRO A 44 32.84 19.30 2.72
C PRO A 44 31.58 20.17 2.71
N ARG A 45 30.52 19.75 2.00
CA ARG A 45 29.23 20.45 1.96
C ARG A 45 28.50 20.34 3.30
N LEU A 46 28.53 19.16 3.93
CA LEU A 46 27.98 18.98 5.26
C LEU A 46 28.64 19.90 6.28
N ARG A 47 29.98 19.92 6.33
CA ARG A 47 30.72 20.81 7.24
C ARG A 47 30.35 22.28 7.02
N ALA A 48 30.37 22.75 5.77
CA ALA A 48 30.03 24.14 5.45
C ALA A 48 28.57 24.50 5.85
N ALA A 49 27.63 23.58 5.65
CA ALA A 49 26.24 23.77 6.07
C ALA A 49 26.13 23.82 7.60
N LEU A 50 26.79 22.93 8.34
CA LEU A 50 26.79 22.94 9.80
C LEU A 50 27.42 24.21 10.37
N GLU A 51 28.51 24.72 9.79
CA GLU A 51 29.13 26.00 10.16
C GLU A 51 28.17 27.16 9.93
N LYS A 52 27.51 27.21 8.76
CA LYS A 52 26.51 28.23 8.42
C LYS A 52 25.33 28.23 9.39
N LEU A 53 24.83 27.05 9.75
CA LEU A 53 23.67 26.90 10.64
C LEU A 53 24.01 27.16 12.13
N ASN A 54 25.28 27.03 12.51
CA ASN A 54 25.73 27.12 13.90
C ASN A 54 26.93 28.07 14.09
N PRO A 55 26.81 29.36 13.72
CA PRO A 55 27.94 30.30 13.65
C PRO A 55 28.60 30.62 15.01
N ARG A 56 27.96 30.22 16.12
CA ARG A 56 28.47 30.45 17.49
C ARG A 56 29.23 29.25 18.06
N LEU A 57 29.17 28.09 17.38
CA LEU A 57 29.84 26.89 17.86
C LEU A 57 31.27 26.81 17.31
N PRO A 58 32.23 26.30 18.10
CA PRO A 58 33.62 26.19 17.67
C PRO A 58 33.78 25.04 16.65
N SER A 59 34.84 25.08 15.84
CA SER A 59 35.09 24.12 14.76
C SER A 59 35.19 22.67 15.23
N GLU A 60 35.66 22.43 16.46
CA GLU A 60 35.74 21.10 17.06
C GLU A 60 34.34 20.51 17.29
N ALA A 61 33.37 21.36 17.66
CA ALA A 61 31.97 20.95 17.83
C ALA A 61 31.36 20.50 16.50
N ILE A 62 31.65 21.25 15.43
CA ILE A 62 31.22 20.90 14.08
C ILE A 62 31.89 19.59 13.63
N ALA A 63 33.19 19.42 13.87
CA ALA A 63 33.89 18.19 13.55
C ALA A 63 33.27 16.97 14.25
N SER A 64 33.02 17.05 15.56
CA SER A 64 32.35 15.98 16.30
C SER A 64 30.94 15.68 15.77
N ALA A 65 30.21 16.70 15.31
CA ALA A 65 28.89 16.49 14.71
C ALA A 65 28.97 15.82 13.34
N VAL A 66 29.96 16.17 12.51
CA VAL A 66 30.23 15.47 11.25
C VAL A 66 30.56 14.01 11.54
N ASP A 67 31.46 13.73 12.49
CA ASP A 67 31.88 12.38 12.86
C ASP A 67 30.67 11.52 13.30
N GLU A 68 29.78 12.07 14.14
CA GLU A 68 28.58 11.35 14.59
C GLU A 68 27.58 11.12 13.44
N LEU A 69 27.40 12.10 12.56
CA LEU A 69 26.52 11.96 11.40
C LEU A 69 27.06 10.91 10.42
N THR A 70 28.37 10.83 10.23
CA THR A 70 29.02 9.86 9.32
C THR A 70 29.38 8.53 9.99
N ARG A 71 29.10 8.37 11.29
CA ARG A 71 29.38 7.15 12.05
C ARG A 71 28.82 5.91 11.37
N ASP A 72 29.61 4.84 11.34
CA ASP A 72 29.15 3.55 10.80
C ASP A 72 27.96 3.00 11.61
N ARG A 73 26.92 2.62 10.87
CA ARG A 73 25.68 2.05 11.41
C ARG A 73 25.36 0.70 10.78
N SER A 74 26.36 0.03 10.21
CA SER A 74 26.20 -1.24 9.50
C SER A 74 25.73 -2.40 10.41
N ALA A 75 25.97 -2.28 11.73
CA ALA A 75 25.48 -3.24 12.73
C ALA A 75 23.97 -3.10 13.05
N MET A 76 23.31 -2.03 12.60
CA MET A 76 21.88 -1.80 12.83
C MET A 76 21.04 -2.32 11.67
N THR A 77 19.75 -2.54 11.91
CA THR A 77 18.79 -2.69 10.80
C THR A 77 18.73 -1.40 10.00
N LEU A 78 18.50 -1.49 8.68
CA LEU A 78 18.43 -0.31 7.80
C LEU A 78 17.41 0.73 8.30
N ALA A 79 16.23 0.27 8.74
CA ALA A 79 15.20 1.15 9.32
C ALA A 79 15.64 1.75 10.66
N GLY A 80 16.36 0.99 11.49
CA GLY A 80 16.89 1.45 12.77
C GLY A 80 17.95 2.54 12.61
N ALA A 81 18.91 2.33 11.71
CA ALA A 81 19.92 3.33 11.36
C ALA A 81 19.27 4.62 10.83
N ASN A 82 18.30 4.50 9.93
CA ASN A 82 17.58 5.65 9.40
C ASN A 82 16.78 6.40 10.48
N ARG A 83 16.13 5.69 11.41
CA ARG A 83 15.43 6.31 12.55
C ARG A 83 16.39 7.09 13.46
N GLU A 84 17.55 6.53 13.76
CA GLU A 84 18.57 7.19 14.59
C GLU A 84 19.06 8.48 13.94
N VAL A 85 19.42 8.42 12.64
CA VAL A 85 19.83 9.59 11.86
C VAL A 85 18.71 10.64 11.81
N TRP A 86 17.45 10.24 11.63
CA TRP A 86 16.31 11.16 11.64
C TRP A 86 16.14 11.89 12.99
N ALA A 87 16.43 11.20 14.09
CA ALA A 87 16.42 11.80 15.42
C ALA A 87 17.53 12.86 15.57
N LEU A 88 18.70 12.64 14.97
CA LEU A 88 19.77 13.64 14.90
C LEU A 88 19.38 14.85 14.05
N PHE A 89 18.70 14.63 12.92
CA PHE A 89 18.23 15.72 12.05
C PHE A 89 17.23 16.64 12.78
N LYS A 90 16.28 16.04 13.52
CA LYS A 90 15.25 16.78 14.25
C LYS A 90 15.75 17.38 15.56
N GLY A 91 16.54 16.63 16.33
CA GLY A 91 16.98 17.01 17.68
C GLY A 91 18.33 17.72 17.74
N GLY A 92 19.06 17.78 16.63
CA GLY A 92 20.46 18.21 16.59
C GLY A 92 21.42 17.18 17.19
N VAL A 93 22.69 17.26 16.81
CA VAL A 93 23.75 16.40 17.34
C VAL A 93 24.24 16.97 18.66
N LYS A 94 24.19 16.18 19.74
CA LYS A 94 24.75 16.59 21.03
C LYS A 94 26.26 16.51 20.99
N VAL A 95 26.93 17.59 21.39
CA VAL A 95 28.39 17.69 21.41
C VAL A 95 28.84 18.31 22.73
N ARG A 96 30.04 17.96 23.18
CA ARG A 96 30.66 18.55 24.37
C ARG A 96 31.73 19.53 23.94
N VAL A 97 31.61 20.79 24.37
CA VAL A 97 32.55 21.87 24.04
C VAL A 97 33.13 22.48 25.31
N LEU A 98 34.32 23.08 25.21
CA LEU A 98 34.92 23.78 26.34
C LEU A 98 34.10 25.04 26.68
N ASP A 99 33.71 25.18 27.94
CA ASP A 99 33.11 26.40 28.47
C ASP A 99 34.21 27.41 28.78
N ARG A 100 34.34 28.44 27.91
CA ARG A 100 35.36 29.48 28.05
C ARG A 100 35.06 30.49 29.17
N GLU A 101 33.83 30.52 29.69
CA GLU A 101 33.43 31.45 30.76
C GLU A 101 33.56 30.81 32.14
N ARG A 102 33.15 29.55 32.29
CA ARG A 102 33.12 28.84 33.59
C ARG A 102 34.23 27.82 33.77
N GLY A 103 34.98 27.49 32.71
CA GLY A 103 35.88 26.35 32.68
C GLY A 103 35.12 25.02 32.62
N GLY A 104 35.78 23.96 32.14
CA GLY A 104 35.16 22.63 31.99
C GLY A 104 34.43 22.43 30.66
N LEU A 105 33.64 21.35 30.55
CA LEU A 105 32.88 21.01 29.35
C LEU A 105 31.40 21.36 29.54
N LYS A 106 30.76 21.91 28.50
CA LYS A 106 29.32 22.11 28.40
C LYS A 106 28.72 21.32 27.23
N ASP A 107 27.50 20.86 27.42
CA ASP A 107 26.72 20.23 26.36
C ASP A 107 26.11 21.30 25.45
N GLU A 108 26.34 21.19 24.16
CA GLU A 108 25.74 22.01 23.10
C GLU A 108 25.03 21.09 22.09
N ARG A 109 24.17 21.68 21.25
CA ARG A 109 23.50 20.96 20.16
C ARG A 109 23.82 21.61 18.82
N VAL A 110 24.40 20.83 17.91
CA VAL A 110 24.64 21.25 16.53
C VAL A 110 23.37 21.01 15.72
N ARG A 111 22.78 22.08 15.20
CA ARG A 111 21.64 22.03 14.28
C ARG A 111 22.08 21.50 12.92
N VAL A 112 21.41 20.48 12.41
CA VAL A 112 21.76 19.83 11.13
C VAL A 112 20.95 20.39 9.96
N VAL A 113 19.71 20.80 10.21
CA VAL A 113 18.75 21.28 9.20
C VAL A 113 18.04 22.52 9.72
N ASP A 114 17.86 23.52 8.86
CA ASP A 114 16.93 24.61 9.10
C ASP A 114 15.54 24.28 8.55
N TRP A 115 14.66 23.81 9.44
CA TRP A 115 13.30 23.41 9.08
C TRP A 115 12.33 24.57 8.81
N GLU A 116 12.71 25.80 9.17
CA GLU A 116 11.85 26.99 9.03
C GLU A 116 12.21 27.82 7.80
N ASN A 117 13.51 27.91 7.50
CA ASN A 117 14.00 28.66 6.35
C ASN A 117 14.69 27.73 5.34
N PRO A 118 13.98 27.28 4.28
CA PRO A 118 14.56 26.42 3.26
C PRO A 118 15.85 26.97 2.66
N ALA A 119 15.92 28.27 2.37
CA ALA A 119 17.09 28.92 1.76
C ALA A 119 18.35 28.92 2.66
N ALA A 120 18.22 28.62 3.95
CA ALA A 120 19.37 28.44 4.84
C ALA A 120 20.10 27.10 4.58
N ASN A 121 19.44 26.11 3.98
CA ASN A 121 20.02 24.81 3.66
C ASN A 121 20.64 24.79 2.24
N ASP A 122 21.55 23.85 2.03
CA ASP A 122 22.12 23.52 0.72
C ASP A 122 21.33 22.38 0.07
N PHE A 123 20.93 22.56 -1.20
CA PHE A 123 20.20 21.56 -1.99
C PHE A 123 20.97 21.27 -3.27
N LEU A 124 21.41 20.02 -3.42
CA LEU A 124 22.20 19.57 -4.57
C LEU A 124 21.61 18.27 -5.14
N LEU A 125 21.28 18.27 -6.43
CA LEU A 125 21.00 17.07 -7.18
C LEU A 125 22.27 16.60 -7.88
N VAL A 126 22.65 15.36 -7.63
CA VAL A 126 23.77 14.71 -8.31
C VAL A 126 23.24 13.61 -9.23
N SER A 127 23.58 13.66 -10.51
CA SER A 127 23.25 12.58 -11.46
C SER A 127 24.41 11.61 -11.63
N GLN A 128 24.09 10.33 -11.84
CA GLN A 128 25.04 9.27 -12.20
C GLN A 128 26.20 9.07 -11.20
N MET A 129 25.93 9.30 -9.90
CA MET A 129 26.92 9.15 -8.84
C MET A 129 27.22 7.68 -8.56
N THR A 130 28.49 7.29 -8.71
CA THR A 130 28.93 5.92 -8.41
C THR A 130 29.23 5.78 -6.93
N VAL A 131 28.65 4.75 -6.32
CA VAL A 131 28.94 4.36 -4.94
C VAL A 131 29.40 2.91 -4.90
N THR A 132 30.54 2.65 -4.27
CA THR A 132 31.15 1.33 -4.13
C THR A 132 31.05 0.87 -2.68
N GLY A 133 30.23 -0.14 -2.42
CA GLY A 133 30.21 -0.88 -1.16
C GLY A 133 31.34 -1.92 -1.08
N GLN A 134 31.30 -2.78 -0.06
CA GLN A 134 32.35 -3.80 0.15
C GLN A 134 32.45 -4.82 -0.99
N LEU A 135 31.31 -5.20 -1.60
CA LEU A 135 31.24 -6.26 -2.61
C LEU A 135 30.66 -5.78 -3.95
N TYR A 136 29.89 -4.69 -3.95
CA TYR A 136 29.09 -4.24 -5.09
C TYR A 136 29.22 -2.74 -5.30
N THR A 137 29.04 -2.31 -6.54
CA THR A 137 28.97 -0.91 -6.93
C THR A 137 27.58 -0.64 -7.47
N CYS A 138 26.95 0.44 -7.04
CA CYS A 138 25.72 0.93 -7.63
C CYS A 138 25.90 2.34 -8.18
N ARG A 139 25.01 2.71 -9.08
CA ARG A 139 24.94 4.05 -9.67
C ARG A 139 23.47 4.41 -9.82
N PRO A 140 22.84 4.98 -8.78
CA PRO A 140 21.49 5.52 -8.90
C PRO A 140 21.48 6.63 -9.95
N ASP A 141 20.37 6.78 -10.67
CA ASP A 141 20.27 7.81 -11.71
C ASP A 141 20.40 9.21 -11.13
N LEU A 142 19.66 9.51 -10.05
CA LEU A 142 19.73 10.80 -9.36
C LEU A 142 19.73 10.63 -7.84
N ILE A 143 20.54 11.43 -7.15
CA ILE A 143 20.59 11.54 -5.69
C ILE A 143 20.43 13.00 -5.30
N GLY A 144 19.39 13.31 -4.54
CA GLY A 144 19.13 14.63 -3.96
C GLY A 144 19.73 14.73 -2.56
N PHE A 145 20.71 15.62 -2.41
CA PHE A 145 21.39 15.94 -1.17
C PHE A 145 20.81 17.19 -0.50
N VAL A 146 20.64 17.12 0.83
CA VAL A 146 20.34 18.28 1.68
C VAL A 146 21.48 18.43 2.68
N ASN A 147 22.14 19.58 2.68
CA ASN A 147 23.33 19.83 3.52
C ASN A 147 24.39 18.73 3.39
N GLY A 148 24.62 18.23 2.16
CA GLY A 148 25.57 17.14 1.89
C GLY A 148 25.12 15.73 2.28
N LEU A 149 23.88 15.53 2.74
CA LEU A 149 23.33 14.23 3.14
C LEU A 149 22.31 13.70 2.11
N PRO A 150 22.36 12.41 1.69
CA PRO A 150 21.53 11.88 0.60
C PRO A 150 20.09 11.60 1.05
N TRP A 151 19.17 12.52 0.77
CA TRP A 151 17.78 12.44 1.21
C TRP A 151 16.86 11.77 0.19
N VAL A 152 17.07 11.99 -1.10
CA VAL A 152 16.19 11.47 -2.14
C VAL A 152 17.01 10.62 -3.09
N VAL A 153 16.60 9.37 -3.31
CA VAL A 153 17.23 8.50 -4.32
C VAL A 153 16.19 8.19 -5.38
N ILE A 154 16.51 8.47 -6.64
CA ILE A 154 15.60 8.35 -7.77
C ILE A 154 16.21 7.38 -8.77
N GLU A 155 15.41 6.40 -9.17
CA GLU A 155 15.73 5.50 -10.26
C GLU A 155 14.75 5.70 -11.42
N LEU A 156 15.30 5.81 -12.62
CA LEU A 156 14.58 6.12 -13.84
C LEU A 156 14.70 4.98 -14.84
N LYS A 157 13.61 4.71 -15.55
CA LYS A 157 13.59 3.81 -16.71
C LYS A 157 13.20 4.57 -17.96
N LYS A 158 13.52 4.01 -19.12
CA LYS A 158 13.14 4.59 -20.41
C LYS A 158 11.60 4.64 -20.52
N PRO A 159 11.02 5.64 -21.23
CA PRO A 159 9.60 5.65 -21.51
C PRO A 159 9.14 4.32 -22.10
N GLY A 160 7.96 3.87 -21.68
CA GLY A 160 7.44 2.56 -22.06
C GLY A 160 7.93 1.44 -21.16
N VAL A 161 9.07 1.48 -20.47
CA VAL A 161 9.48 0.43 -19.50
C VAL A 161 8.76 0.64 -18.16
N PRO A 162 8.14 -0.39 -17.52
CA PRO A 162 7.37 -0.17 -16.29
C PRO A 162 8.22 0.42 -15.16
N ALA A 163 7.68 1.41 -14.44
CA ALA A 163 8.40 2.02 -13.31
C ALA A 163 8.75 1.00 -12.21
N ARG A 164 7.98 -0.09 -12.11
CA ARG A 164 8.25 -1.22 -11.20
C ARG A 164 9.64 -1.83 -11.38
N GLN A 165 10.17 -1.88 -12.61
CA GLN A 165 11.53 -2.41 -12.82
C GLN A 165 12.60 -1.56 -12.12
N ALA A 166 12.40 -0.25 -12.02
CA ALA A 166 13.29 0.63 -11.25
C ALA A 166 13.31 0.25 -9.76
N PHE A 167 12.20 -0.28 -9.24
CA PHE A 167 12.12 -0.78 -7.88
C PHE A 167 12.72 -2.20 -7.74
N ASP A 168 12.26 -3.14 -8.56
CA ASP A 168 12.61 -4.57 -8.44
C ASP A 168 14.11 -4.81 -8.74
N GLU A 169 14.65 -4.19 -9.80
CA GLU A 169 16.02 -4.45 -10.26
C GLU A 169 17.07 -3.57 -9.54
N ASN A 170 16.72 -2.32 -9.24
CA ASN A 170 17.68 -1.31 -8.78
C ASN A 170 17.48 -0.98 -7.30
N LEU A 171 16.40 -0.29 -6.92
CA LEU A 171 16.22 0.17 -5.54
C LEU A 171 16.23 -0.98 -4.52
N THR A 172 15.66 -2.14 -4.86
CA THR A 172 15.69 -3.32 -3.99
C THR A 172 17.11 -3.89 -3.86
N SER A 173 17.86 -3.95 -4.96
CA SER A 173 19.26 -4.38 -4.96
C SER A 173 20.14 -3.42 -4.13
N TYR A 174 19.98 -2.11 -4.31
CA TYR A 174 20.78 -1.10 -3.61
C TYR A 174 20.54 -1.14 -2.10
N LYS A 175 19.32 -1.45 -1.65
CA LYS A 175 18.97 -1.56 -0.23
C LYS A 175 19.42 -2.88 0.41
N HIS A 176 19.88 -3.86 -0.37
CA HIS A 176 20.18 -5.19 0.15
C HIS A 176 21.26 -5.11 1.24
N PRO A 177 21.04 -5.70 2.43
CA PRO A 177 21.94 -5.53 3.58
C PRO A 177 23.34 -6.11 3.34
N GLN A 178 23.43 -7.18 2.53
CA GLN A 178 24.69 -7.88 2.25
C GLN A 178 25.29 -7.56 0.87
N ASN A 179 24.45 -7.16 -0.08
CA ASN A 179 24.79 -7.11 -1.51
C ASN A 179 24.48 -5.73 -2.14
N GLY A 180 24.20 -4.74 -1.30
CA GLY A 180 23.85 -3.39 -1.69
C GLY A 180 24.73 -2.37 -0.98
N ILE A 181 24.16 -1.17 -0.81
CA ILE A 181 24.79 0.01 -0.22
C ILE A 181 23.80 0.59 0.81
N PRO A 182 23.51 -0.14 1.91
CA PRO A 182 22.56 0.31 2.92
C PRO A 182 22.94 1.68 3.52
N GLN A 183 24.22 2.03 3.55
CA GLN A 183 24.71 3.32 4.05
C GLN A 183 24.18 4.53 3.28
N LEU A 184 23.88 4.38 1.99
CA LEU A 184 23.23 5.45 1.21
C LEU A 184 21.83 5.76 1.76
N PHE A 185 21.14 4.75 2.28
CA PHE A 185 19.75 4.84 2.70
C PHE A 185 19.56 5.20 4.17
N TRP A 186 20.63 5.26 4.98
CA TRP A 186 20.56 5.73 6.38
C TRP A 186 20.05 7.18 6.47
N TYR A 187 20.26 7.99 5.44
CA TYR A 187 19.87 9.41 5.41
C TYR A 187 18.64 9.68 4.53
N SER A 188 18.11 8.67 3.86
CA SER A 188 17.05 8.88 2.88
C SER A 188 15.72 9.26 3.54
N ALA A 189 15.08 10.32 3.05
CA ALA A 189 13.69 10.69 3.32
C ALA A 189 12.75 9.71 2.63
N PHE A 190 12.85 9.62 1.30
CA PHE A 190 12.04 8.78 0.44
C PHE A 190 12.78 8.44 -0.87
N LEU A 191 12.22 7.50 -1.62
CA LEU A 191 12.74 6.95 -2.85
C LEU A 191 11.72 7.15 -3.97
N ILE A 192 12.17 7.39 -5.20
CA ILE A 192 11.29 7.53 -6.36
C ILE A 192 11.69 6.51 -7.43
N ALA A 193 10.68 5.80 -7.96
CA ALA A 193 10.80 4.92 -9.11
C ALA A 193 9.94 5.48 -10.24
N SER A 194 10.52 5.74 -11.42
CA SER A 194 9.76 6.34 -12.52
C SER A 194 10.23 5.96 -13.92
N ASN A 195 9.34 6.06 -14.89
CA ASN A 195 9.67 6.05 -16.33
C ASN A 195 9.23 7.35 -17.04
N GLY A 196 8.89 8.40 -16.28
CA GLY A 196 8.35 9.66 -16.75
C GLY A 196 6.82 9.77 -16.65
N THR A 197 6.08 8.76 -17.12
CA THR A 197 4.61 8.74 -17.12
C THR A 197 4.02 7.99 -15.93
N GLU A 198 4.71 6.94 -15.48
CA GLU A 198 4.47 6.26 -14.22
C GLU A 198 5.54 6.72 -13.23
N SER A 199 5.10 7.23 -12.09
CA SER A 199 5.99 7.72 -11.04
C SER A 199 5.42 7.34 -9.69
N ARG A 200 6.21 6.64 -8.88
CA ARG A 200 5.83 6.28 -7.52
C ARG A 200 6.89 6.64 -6.52
N VAL A 201 6.46 7.07 -5.34
CA VAL A 201 7.30 7.40 -4.19
C VAL A 201 7.02 6.43 -3.05
N GLY A 202 8.07 6.09 -2.31
CA GLY A 202 7.98 5.21 -1.14
C GLY A 202 9.18 5.37 -0.22
N THR A 203 9.23 4.60 0.87
CA THR A 203 10.31 4.65 1.85
C THR A 203 11.18 3.39 1.78
N ILE A 204 12.27 3.39 2.55
CA ILE A 204 13.22 2.26 2.61
C ILE A 204 12.56 0.93 3.02
N THR A 205 11.50 0.97 3.83
CA THR A 205 10.76 -0.20 4.31
C THR A 205 9.54 -0.56 3.46
N ALA A 206 9.20 0.26 2.46
CA ALA A 206 8.07 0.02 1.58
C ALA A 206 8.39 -1.04 0.53
N ASP A 207 7.44 -1.95 0.33
CA ASP A 207 7.30 -2.81 -0.85
C ASP A 207 6.64 -2.02 -1.99
N TRP A 208 6.54 -2.62 -3.17
CA TRP A 208 5.96 -1.97 -4.35
C TRP A 208 4.51 -1.54 -4.14
N GLU A 209 3.74 -2.31 -3.37
CA GLU A 209 2.35 -2.02 -3.03
C GLU A 209 2.21 -0.76 -2.15
N ARG A 210 3.24 -0.43 -1.35
CA ARG A 210 3.31 0.80 -0.55
C ARG A 210 4.07 1.94 -1.25
N PHE A 211 4.53 1.74 -2.49
CA PHE A 211 4.92 2.82 -3.38
C PHE A 211 3.66 3.39 -4.05
N PHE A 212 3.44 4.69 -3.92
CA PHE A 212 2.21 5.35 -4.39
C PHE A 212 2.52 6.55 -5.28
N GLU A 213 1.53 6.94 -6.08
CA GLU A 213 1.60 8.10 -6.97
C GLU A 213 1.34 9.40 -6.20
N TRP A 214 2.03 10.48 -6.58
CA TRP A 214 1.75 11.83 -6.11
C TRP A 214 1.06 12.59 -7.25
N LYS A 215 -0.16 13.10 -7.01
CA LYS A 215 -1.12 13.37 -8.09
C LYS A 215 -1.55 14.83 -8.20
N ARG A 216 -1.32 15.58 -7.13
CA ARG A 216 -1.69 16.98 -6.95
C ARG A 216 -0.54 17.69 -6.25
N ILE A 217 -0.30 18.93 -6.64
CA ILE A 217 0.81 19.72 -6.13
C ILE A 217 0.33 20.55 -4.94
N GLU A 218 -0.55 21.51 -5.15
CA GLU A 218 -0.88 22.53 -4.16
C GLU A 218 -2.21 22.34 -3.47
N ARG A 219 -3.24 21.93 -4.21
CA ARG A 219 -4.62 21.85 -3.70
C ARG A 219 -5.25 20.49 -3.96
N GLU A 220 -6.10 20.05 -3.02
CA GLU A 220 -6.88 18.81 -3.16
C GLU A 220 -7.80 18.83 -4.38
N ASP A 221 -8.17 20.03 -4.82
CA ASP A 221 -9.14 20.26 -5.87
C ASP A 221 -8.53 20.34 -7.28
N GLU A 222 -7.20 20.17 -7.39
CA GLU A 222 -6.49 20.04 -8.66
C GLU A 222 -6.90 18.76 -9.41
N PRO A 223 -6.91 18.79 -10.75
CA PRO A 223 -7.14 17.60 -11.54
C PRO A 223 -6.03 16.58 -11.30
N ARG A 224 -6.41 15.31 -11.15
CA ARG A 224 -5.47 14.20 -10.99
C ARG A 224 -4.52 14.13 -12.19
N ARG A 225 -3.21 14.23 -11.95
CA ARG A 225 -2.17 14.05 -12.97
C ARG A 225 -1.04 13.19 -12.42
N VAL A 226 -0.74 12.08 -13.09
CA VAL A 226 0.39 11.21 -12.75
C VAL A 226 1.50 11.46 -13.73
N SER A 227 2.59 12.04 -13.24
CA SER A 227 3.82 12.24 -14.01
C SER A 227 5.00 12.47 -13.07
N LEU A 228 6.21 12.33 -13.60
CA LEU A 228 7.43 12.65 -12.84
C LEU A 228 7.46 14.13 -12.47
N GLU A 229 6.95 15.02 -13.33
CA GLU A 229 6.87 16.45 -13.03
C GLU A 229 6.00 16.73 -11.79
N VAL A 230 4.78 16.19 -11.74
CA VAL A 230 3.86 16.39 -10.61
C VAL A 230 4.46 15.80 -9.33
N MET A 231 5.11 14.64 -9.43
CA MET A 231 5.84 14.03 -8.32
C MET A 231 6.93 14.95 -7.77
N LEU A 232 7.80 15.47 -8.64
CA LEU A 232 8.95 16.29 -8.24
C LEU A 232 8.50 17.66 -7.71
N ARG A 233 7.55 18.34 -8.36
CA ARG A 233 7.00 19.61 -7.84
C ARG A 233 6.30 19.40 -6.50
N GLY A 234 5.55 18.31 -6.37
CA GLY A 234 4.80 17.96 -5.17
C GLY A 234 5.64 17.53 -3.97
N THR A 235 6.83 16.96 -4.18
CA THR A 235 7.65 16.36 -3.11
C THR A 235 9.06 16.95 -2.95
N CYS A 236 9.67 17.48 -4.02
CA CYS A 236 11.07 17.90 -4.06
C CYS A 236 11.27 19.43 -4.09
N THR A 237 10.21 20.23 -4.14
CA THR A 237 10.35 21.68 -3.87
C THR A 237 10.95 21.87 -2.47
N PRO A 238 12.02 22.66 -2.27
CA PRO A 238 12.77 22.72 -1.00
C PRO A 238 11.92 22.82 0.26
N ALA A 239 10.95 23.75 0.29
CA ALA A 239 10.03 23.91 1.43
C ALA A 239 9.17 22.66 1.68
N ARG A 240 8.70 22.01 0.62
CA ARG A 240 7.87 20.80 0.70
C ARG A 240 8.68 19.59 1.11
N LEU A 241 9.90 19.42 0.58
CA LEU A 241 10.79 18.34 0.97
C LEU A 241 11.07 18.39 2.48
N LEU A 242 11.42 19.58 3.00
CA LEU A 242 11.66 19.79 4.42
C LEU A 242 10.41 19.49 5.25
N ASP A 243 9.25 19.99 4.84
CA ASP A 243 7.99 19.73 5.54
C ASP A 243 7.62 18.24 5.53
N ILE A 244 7.79 17.55 4.40
CA ILE A 244 7.55 16.12 4.26
C ILE A 244 8.49 15.32 5.17
N ALA A 245 9.78 15.64 5.14
CA ALA A 245 10.81 14.99 5.93
C ALA A 245 10.59 15.18 7.45
N GLU A 246 10.24 16.39 7.87
CA GLU A 246 10.07 16.70 9.29
C GLU A 246 8.72 16.22 9.84
N ASN A 247 7.64 16.50 9.11
CA ASN A 247 6.27 16.46 9.64
C ASN A 247 5.42 15.33 9.06
N PHE A 248 5.75 14.83 7.88
CA PHE A 248 4.97 13.80 7.18
C PHE A 248 5.72 12.48 6.98
N THR A 249 6.73 12.26 7.83
CA THR A 249 7.48 11.01 7.92
C THR A 249 7.40 10.48 9.36
N LEU A 250 6.94 9.24 9.51
CA LEU A 250 6.80 8.55 10.80
C LEU A 250 7.57 7.23 10.82
N PHE A 251 8.01 6.84 12.00
CA PHE A 251 8.53 5.50 12.26
C PHE A 251 7.54 4.80 13.18
N SER A 252 6.99 3.68 12.73
CA SER A 252 5.97 2.92 13.44
C SER A 252 6.52 1.54 13.82
N GLU A 253 6.50 1.22 15.12
CA GLU A 253 6.90 -0.10 15.62
C GLU A 253 5.77 -1.12 15.48
N HIS A 254 6.08 -2.23 14.81
CA HIS A 254 5.16 -3.36 14.66
C HIS A 254 5.85 -4.66 15.07
N LYS A 255 5.06 -5.71 15.34
CA LYS A 255 5.61 -7.05 15.64
C LYS A 255 6.53 -7.59 14.54
N SER A 256 6.29 -7.20 13.28
CA SER A 256 7.10 -7.56 12.12
C SER A 256 8.37 -6.72 11.95
N GLY A 257 8.60 -5.73 12.81
CA GLY A 257 9.73 -4.81 12.75
C GLY A 257 9.33 -3.35 12.57
N LEU A 258 10.34 -2.49 12.51
CA LEU A 258 10.19 -1.05 12.36
C LEU A 258 9.81 -0.68 10.92
N VAL A 259 8.74 0.11 10.77
CA VAL A 259 8.25 0.59 9.47
C VAL A 259 8.45 2.11 9.38
N LYS A 260 9.08 2.59 8.32
CA LYS A 260 9.10 4.02 7.97
C LYS A 260 7.90 4.33 7.06
N ALA A 261 6.98 5.17 7.51
CA ALA A 261 5.81 5.59 6.75
C ALA A 261 5.97 7.03 6.24
N LEU A 262 5.47 7.27 5.03
CA LEU A 262 5.38 8.59 4.39
C LEU A 262 3.90 8.92 4.20
N ALA A 263 3.50 10.17 4.43
CA ALA A 263 2.13 10.59 4.15
C ALA A 263 1.82 10.51 2.64
N GLN A 264 0.63 10.03 2.31
CA GLN A 264 0.12 10.07 0.95
C GLN A 264 -0.33 11.49 0.56
N ASN A 265 -0.53 11.72 -0.74
CA ASN A 265 -0.84 13.05 -1.29
C ASN A 265 -2.08 13.70 -0.63
N HIS A 266 -3.16 12.95 -0.41
CA HIS A 266 -4.37 13.43 0.28
C HIS A 266 -4.15 13.71 1.78
N GLN A 267 -3.28 12.96 2.44
CA GLN A 267 -2.94 13.19 3.85
C GLN A 267 -2.10 14.45 4.01
N TYR A 268 -1.10 14.65 3.13
CA TYR A 268 -0.25 15.84 3.15
C TYR A 268 -1.06 17.12 2.95
N LEU A 269 -1.88 17.16 1.89
CA LEU A 269 -2.70 18.33 1.57
C LEU A 269 -3.77 18.55 2.65
N GLY A 270 -4.50 17.50 3.02
CA GLY A 270 -5.57 17.60 4.01
C GLY A 270 -5.10 18.07 5.37
N VAL A 271 -4.00 17.52 5.89
CA VAL A 271 -3.51 17.93 7.21
C VAL A 271 -3.05 19.38 7.20
N ASN A 272 -2.42 19.84 6.11
CA ASN A 272 -2.04 21.24 5.97
C ASN A 272 -3.25 22.17 5.90
N ASN A 273 -4.31 21.77 5.19
CA ASN A 273 -5.57 22.51 5.15
C ASN A 273 -6.23 22.59 6.55
N ALA A 274 -6.25 21.46 7.27
CA ALA A 274 -6.79 21.41 8.63
C ALA A 274 -6.00 22.27 9.62
N ILE A 275 -4.67 22.33 9.51
CA ILE A 275 -3.83 23.21 10.34
C ILE A 275 -4.13 24.68 10.03
N ALA A 276 -4.21 25.05 8.74
CA ALA A 276 -4.56 26.40 8.34
C ALA A 276 -5.93 26.82 8.92
N ALA A 277 -6.95 25.96 8.78
CA ALA A 277 -8.28 26.19 9.33
C ALA A 277 -8.27 26.29 10.87
N THR A 278 -7.49 25.44 11.55
CA THR A 278 -7.30 25.50 13.01
C THR A 278 -6.71 26.83 13.46
N LEU A 279 -5.71 27.35 12.74
CA LEU A 279 -5.10 28.65 13.04
C LEU A 279 -6.07 29.81 12.81
N GLU A 280 -6.88 29.77 11.76
CA GLU A 280 -7.93 30.77 11.53
C GLU A 280 -9.03 30.69 12.60
N ALA A 281 -9.47 29.50 12.97
CA ALA A 281 -10.43 29.29 14.05
C ALA A 281 -9.94 29.83 15.40
N ARG A 282 -8.63 29.70 15.66
CA ARG A 282 -7.95 30.27 16.84
C ARG A 282 -7.98 31.79 16.81
N LYS A 283 -7.64 32.40 15.67
CA LYS A 283 -7.66 33.87 15.50
C LYS A 283 -9.07 34.43 15.68
N ALA A 284 -10.07 33.76 15.10
CA ALA A 284 -11.47 34.16 15.17
C ALA A 284 -12.17 33.79 16.50
N ARG A 285 -11.52 33.00 17.36
CA ARG A 285 -12.00 32.59 18.71
C ARG A 285 -13.35 31.88 18.72
N HIS A 286 -13.76 31.24 17.62
CA HIS A 286 -14.97 30.42 17.59
C HIS A 286 -14.68 28.93 17.82
N GLY A 287 -13.42 28.48 17.81
CA GLY A 287 -13.05 27.10 18.14
C GLY A 287 -13.58 26.02 17.19
N ARG A 288 -13.99 26.38 15.97
CA ARG A 288 -14.51 25.43 14.96
C ARG A 288 -13.38 25.14 13.97
N GLY A 289 -12.63 24.07 14.21
CA GLY A 289 -11.42 23.72 13.45
C GLY A 289 -11.70 23.05 12.10
N GLY A 290 -12.90 22.52 11.92
CA GLY A 290 -13.43 21.98 10.67
C GLY A 290 -13.78 20.49 10.72
N VAL A 291 -14.24 19.99 9.57
CA VAL A 291 -14.51 18.57 9.34
C VAL A 291 -13.54 18.01 8.30
N PHE A 292 -12.82 16.97 8.70
CA PHE A 292 -11.83 16.27 7.92
C PHE A 292 -12.42 14.93 7.47
N TRP A 293 -12.91 14.89 6.24
CA TRP A 293 -13.54 13.70 5.67
C TRP A 293 -12.53 12.93 4.82
N GLN A 294 -12.16 11.72 5.25
CA GLN A 294 -11.43 10.79 4.39
C GLN A 294 -12.08 9.42 4.43
N THR A 295 -12.27 8.82 3.27
CA THR A 295 -12.82 7.48 3.11
C THR A 295 -12.16 6.48 4.06
N GLN A 296 -12.94 5.59 4.67
CA GLN A 296 -12.43 4.59 5.59
C GLN A 296 -11.35 3.72 4.92
N GLY A 297 -10.23 3.52 5.61
CA GLY A 297 -9.06 2.79 5.07
C GLY A 297 -7.99 3.68 4.42
N SER A 298 -8.23 4.98 4.26
CA SER A 298 -7.29 5.96 3.68
C SER A 298 -6.16 6.42 4.62
N GLY A 299 -6.12 5.94 5.86
CA GLY A 299 -5.07 6.28 6.84
C GLY A 299 -5.38 7.45 7.79
N LYS A 300 -6.66 7.71 8.12
CA LYS A 300 -7.10 8.79 9.04
C LYS A 300 -6.29 8.90 10.34
N SER A 301 -6.04 7.78 11.04
CA SER A 301 -5.30 7.80 12.31
C SER A 301 -3.87 8.32 12.14
N PHE A 302 -3.21 8.04 10.99
CA PHE A 302 -1.93 8.65 10.66
C PHE A 302 -2.07 10.16 10.39
N SER A 303 -3.14 10.59 9.72
CA SER A 303 -3.45 12.02 9.53
C SER A 303 -3.58 12.77 10.86
N MET A 304 -4.21 12.15 11.88
CA MET A 304 -4.27 12.72 13.24
C MET A 304 -2.88 12.87 13.86
N VAL A 305 -2.01 11.86 13.72
CA VAL A 305 -0.63 11.92 14.24
C VAL A 305 0.16 13.02 13.52
N PHE A 306 0.09 13.10 12.18
CA PHE A 306 0.75 14.15 11.40
C PHE A 306 0.28 15.54 11.82
N PHE A 307 -1.03 15.74 11.98
CA PHE A 307 -1.63 16.99 12.44
C PHE A 307 -1.09 17.40 13.81
N ALA A 308 -1.20 16.51 14.81
CA ALA A 308 -0.80 16.83 16.18
C ALA A 308 0.70 17.10 16.29
N GLN A 309 1.52 16.26 15.67
CA GLN A 309 2.97 16.39 15.69
C GLN A 309 3.45 17.65 14.97
N LYS A 310 2.81 18.04 13.86
CA LYS A 310 3.17 19.27 13.14
C LYS A 310 2.79 20.53 13.94
N ILE A 311 1.62 20.56 14.59
CA ILE A 311 1.23 21.66 15.49
C ILE A 311 2.25 21.81 16.62
N LEU A 312 2.65 20.71 17.28
CA LEU A 312 3.65 20.74 18.36
C LEU A 312 5.01 21.30 17.93
N ARG A 313 5.40 21.11 16.68
CA ARG A 313 6.68 21.60 16.15
C ARG A 313 6.60 23.03 15.65
N LYS A 314 5.55 23.37 14.91
CA LYS A 314 5.45 24.61 14.12
C LYS A 314 4.65 25.72 14.77
N VAL A 315 3.81 25.41 15.75
CA VAL A 315 2.91 26.39 16.35
C VAL A 315 3.24 26.56 17.82
N ALA A 316 3.65 27.77 18.21
CA ALA A 316 3.92 28.10 19.60
C ALA A 316 2.66 27.95 20.47
N GLY A 317 2.81 27.20 21.58
CA GLY A 317 1.76 26.94 22.55
C GLY A 317 2.08 25.72 23.41
N ASN A 318 1.44 25.60 24.58
CA ASN A 318 1.52 24.40 25.40
C ASN A 318 0.37 23.46 25.03
N TRP A 319 0.45 22.89 23.83
CA TRP A 319 -0.67 22.17 23.23
C TRP A 319 -1.01 20.86 23.94
N THR A 320 -2.31 20.68 24.21
CA THR A 320 -2.90 19.41 24.62
C THR A 320 -3.88 18.94 23.54
N PHE A 321 -3.72 17.70 23.07
CA PHE A 321 -4.64 17.06 22.12
C PHE A 321 -5.57 16.10 22.85
N VAL A 322 -6.86 16.37 22.83
CA VAL A 322 -7.89 15.50 23.41
C VAL A 322 -8.46 14.65 22.27
N VAL A 323 -8.07 13.39 22.22
CA VAL A 323 -8.56 12.43 21.23
C VAL A 323 -9.84 11.81 21.77
N VAL A 324 -10.94 12.03 21.06
CA VAL A 324 -12.28 11.62 21.49
C VAL A 324 -12.83 10.60 20.51
N THR A 325 -13.18 9.43 21.04
CA THR A 325 -13.81 8.35 20.30
C THR A 325 -15.15 7.97 20.93
N ASP A 326 -15.94 7.14 20.25
CA ASP A 326 -17.22 6.66 20.77
C ASP A 326 -17.10 5.32 21.52
N ARG A 327 -16.00 4.58 21.32
CA ARG A 327 -15.80 3.19 21.77
C ARG A 327 -14.40 2.95 22.30
N VAL A 328 -14.31 2.08 23.31
CA VAL A 328 -13.04 1.71 23.97
C VAL A 328 -12.06 1.10 22.96
N GLU A 329 -12.52 0.21 22.09
CA GLU A 329 -11.63 -0.50 21.16
C GLU A 329 -11.02 0.43 20.11
N LEU A 330 -11.80 1.42 19.66
CA LEU A 330 -11.35 2.45 18.74
C LEU A 330 -10.36 3.41 19.43
N ASP A 331 -10.65 3.80 20.67
CA ASP A 331 -9.75 4.58 21.53
C ASP A 331 -8.39 3.89 21.66
N ASP A 332 -8.40 2.61 22.03
CA ASP A 332 -7.20 1.79 22.17
C ASP A 332 -6.44 1.67 20.85
N GLN A 333 -7.13 1.53 19.73
CA GLN A 333 -6.49 1.44 18.41
C GLN A 333 -5.79 2.75 18.02
N ILE A 334 -6.44 3.89 18.25
CA ILE A 334 -5.84 5.20 17.96
C ILE A 334 -4.68 5.45 18.93
N ALA A 335 -4.84 5.21 20.22
CA ALA A 335 -3.77 5.33 21.21
C ALA A 335 -2.57 4.45 20.85
N LYS A 336 -2.79 3.17 20.49
CA LYS A 336 -1.73 2.27 20.00
C LYS A 336 -1.01 2.83 18.77
N THR A 337 -1.72 3.50 17.86
CA THR A 337 -1.12 4.14 16.69
C THR A 337 -0.20 5.29 17.10
N PHE A 338 -0.64 6.15 18.03
CA PHE A 338 0.19 7.23 18.57
C PHE A 338 1.44 6.70 19.30
N LYS A 339 1.28 5.64 20.12
CA LYS A 339 2.38 4.95 20.80
C LYS A 339 3.38 4.36 19.81
N ALA A 340 2.90 3.59 18.83
CA ALA A 340 3.75 2.95 17.82
C ALA A 340 4.58 3.96 17.03
N CYS A 341 4.04 5.17 16.80
CA CYS A 341 4.72 6.26 16.12
C CYS A 341 5.71 7.05 16.99
N GLY A 342 5.81 6.72 18.29
CA GLY A 342 6.59 7.48 19.27
C GLY A 342 6.03 8.88 19.58
N ALA A 343 4.75 9.14 19.27
CA ALA A 343 4.09 10.40 19.58
C ALA A 343 3.79 10.54 21.09
N VAL A 344 3.57 9.41 21.75
CA VAL A 344 3.35 9.25 23.19
C VAL A 344 4.29 8.15 23.69
N SER A 345 4.94 8.35 24.83
CA SER A 345 5.76 7.29 25.43
C SER A 345 4.90 6.12 25.93
N GLU A 346 5.51 4.97 26.19
CA GLU A 346 4.78 3.79 26.69
C GLU A 346 4.11 4.08 28.05
N ALA A 347 4.83 4.74 28.97
CA ALA A 347 4.32 5.11 30.29
C ALA A 347 3.23 6.20 30.24
N GLU A 348 3.40 7.24 29.40
CA GLU A 348 2.38 8.28 29.23
C GLU A 348 1.14 7.74 28.51
N GLY A 349 1.33 6.78 27.61
CA GLY A 349 0.28 6.22 26.78
C GLY A 349 -0.81 5.53 27.57
N ASP A 350 -0.48 4.83 28.65
CA ASP A 350 -1.47 4.18 29.53
C ASP A 350 -2.03 5.15 30.57
N ALA A 351 -1.20 6.08 31.06
CA ALA A 351 -1.59 7.07 32.05
C ALA A 351 -2.53 8.17 31.51
N CYS A 352 -2.58 8.38 30.20
CA CYS A 352 -3.38 9.43 29.55
C CYS A 352 -4.77 8.98 29.08
N HIS A 353 -5.21 7.75 29.39
CA HIS A 353 -6.57 7.30 29.13
C HIS A 353 -7.49 7.65 30.30
N ALA A 354 -8.45 8.54 30.08
CA ALA A 354 -9.46 8.84 31.07
C ALA A 354 -10.41 7.65 31.24
N GLN A 355 -10.44 6.99 32.40
CA GLN A 355 -11.38 5.90 32.72
C GLN A 355 -12.72 6.44 33.22
N SER A 356 -12.75 7.68 33.75
CA SER A 356 -13.96 8.33 34.25
C SER A 356 -14.00 9.82 33.95
N GLY A 357 -15.16 10.47 34.09
CA GLY A 357 -15.28 11.93 33.96
C GLY A 357 -14.44 12.70 34.99
N ALA A 358 -14.31 12.18 36.21
CA ALA A 358 -13.46 12.77 37.25
C ALA A 358 -11.97 12.69 36.89
N GLU A 359 -11.54 11.57 36.31
CA GLU A 359 -10.17 11.41 35.81
C GLU A 359 -9.90 12.28 34.58
N LEU A 360 -10.87 12.39 33.66
CA LEU A 360 -10.78 13.30 32.52
C LEU A 360 -10.52 14.75 32.99
N ARG A 361 -11.25 15.21 34.01
CA ARG A 361 -11.02 16.53 34.62
C ARG A 361 -9.59 16.65 35.16
N LYS A 362 -9.12 15.64 35.89
CA LYS A 362 -7.76 15.62 36.43
C LYS A 362 -6.72 15.72 35.30
N LEU A 363 -6.83 14.88 34.27
CA LEU A 363 -5.90 14.87 33.13
C LEU A 363 -5.90 16.21 32.37
N LEU A 364 -7.05 16.86 32.20
CA LEU A 364 -7.12 18.17 31.56
C LEU A 364 -6.56 19.31 32.42
N SER A 365 -6.56 19.15 33.74
CA SER A 365 -5.93 20.10 34.68
C SER A 365 -4.41 19.94 34.78
N GLU A 366 -3.90 18.76 34.44
CA GLU A 366 -2.47 18.44 34.40
C GLU A 366 -1.85 18.76 33.04
N ASN A 367 -0.51 18.75 32.96
CA ASN A 367 0.21 19.10 31.74
C ASN A 367 0.47 17.88 30.85
N HIS A 368 -0.60 17.28 30.33
CA HIS A 368 -0.51 16.16 29.38
C HIS A 368 -0.57 16.66 27.93
N ARG A 369 0.31 16.13 27.07
CA ARG A 369 0.29 16.45 25.62
C ARG A 369 -0.87 15.78 24.90
N TYR A 370 -1.27 14.60 25.36
CA TYR A 370 -2.33 13.79 24.77
C TYR A 370 -3.27 13.32 25.87
N VAL A 371 -4.57 13.32 25.61
CA VAL A 371 -5.60 12.75 26.49
C VAL A 371 -6.54 11.93 25.63
N PHE A 372 -6.68 10.65 25.92
CA PHE A 372 -7.57 9.73 25.21
C PHE A 372 -8.85 9.54 26.05
N THR A 373 -10.02 9.66 25.41
CA THR A 373 -11.29 9.64 26.12
C THR A 373 -12.45 9.24 25.22
N LEU A 374 -13.57 8.91 25.88
CA LEU A 374 -14.80 8.49 25.23
C LEU A 374 -15.84 9.60 25.32
N ILE A 375 -16.59 9.82 24.25
CA ILE A 375 -17.61 10.88 24.17
C ILE A 375 -18.69 10.76 25.27
N HIS A 376 -19.01 9.54 25.70
CA HIS A 376 -20.00 9.30 26.75
C HIS A 376 -19.58 9.83 28.13
N LYS A 377 -18.33 10.30 28.29
CA LYS A 377 -17.86 10.94 29.53
C LYS A 377 -18.29 12.41 29.63
N PHE A 378 -18.86 12.99 28.57
CA PHE A 378 -19.40 14.35 28.53
C PHE A 378 -20.93 14.36 28.75
N GLN A 379 -21.41 13.69 29.81
CA GLN A 379 -22.86 13.57 30.07
C GLN A 379 -23.52 14.87 30.55
N ALA A 380 -22.76 15.74 31.21
CA ALA A 380 -23.26 17.00 31.75
C ALA A 380 -22.46 18.19 31.17
N PRO A 381 -23.08 19.37 30.99
CA PRO A 381 -22.43 20.58 30.50
C PRO A 381 -21.65 21.28 31.62
N GLU A 382 -20.68 20.59 32.21
CA GLU A 382 -19.76 21.14 33.20
C GLU A 382 -18.46 21.58 32.55
N VAL A 383 -17.92 22.74 32.94
CA VAL A 383 -16.63 23.22 32.43
C VAL A 383 -15.51 22.36 33.03
N LEU A 384 -14.81 21.62 32.16
CA LEU A 384 -13.68 20.77 32.52
C LEU A 384 -12.33 21.45 32.27
N CYS A 385 -12.24 22.30 31.25
CA CYS A 385 -11.00 23.00 30.88
C CYS A 385 -11.32 24.27 30.10
N ASP A 386 -10.68 25.40 30.41
CA ASP A 386 -10.91 26.68 29.73
C ASP A 386 -9.68 27.19 28.95
N ARG A 387 -8.69 26.31 28.73
CA ARG A 387 -7.45 26.62 28.02
C ARG A 387 -7.68 26.78 26.52
N ALA A 388 -6.99 27.76 25.92
CA ALA A 388 -7.05 28.04 24.47
C ALA A 388 -5.99 27.27 23.65
N ASP A 389 -5.12 26.50 24.30
CA ASP A 389 -4.13 25.62 23.71
C ASP A 389 -4.56 24.14 23.78
N VAL A 390 -5.86 23.90 23.77
CA VAL A 390 -6.46 22.55 23.69
C VAL A 390 -7.08 22.36 22.31
N ILE A 391 -6.73 21.26 21.64
CA ILE A 391 -7.35 20.84 20.39
C ILE A 391 -8.04 19.49 20.61
N VAL A 392 -9.33 19.43 20.33
CA VAL A 392 -10.15 18.22 20.41
C VAL A 392 -10.19 17.57 19.03
N LEU A 393 -9.67 16.35 18.93
CA LEU A 393 -9.69 15.53 17.72
C LEU A 393 -10.74 14.44 17.90
N THR A 394 -11.87 14.58 17.23
CA THR A 394 -12.98 13.63 17.34
C THR A 394 -12.98 12.66 16.17
N ASP A 395 -13.02 11.36 16.41
CA ASP A 395 -13.26 10.36 15.35
C ASP A 395 -14.75 10.01 15.24
N GLU A 396 -15.25 9.87 14.01
CA GLU A 396 -16.63 9.48 13.67
C GLU A 396 -17.73 10.40 14.26
N ALA A 397 -17.53 11.72 14.14
CA ALA A 397 -18.32 12.78 14.79
C ALA A 397 -19.78 13.01 14.33
N HIS A 398 -20.46 12.04 13.71
CA HIS A 398 -21.71 12.23 12.93
C HIS A 398 -22.83 11.22 13.29
N ARG A 399 -22.89 10.72 14.53
CA ARG A 399 -23.96 9.78 14.95
C ARG A 399 -25.14 10.52 15.60
N SER A 400 -26.37 10.08 15.42
CA SER A 400 -27.57 10.76 15.98
C SER A 400 -27.61 10.88 17.51
N GLN A 401 -26.94 9.98 18.24
CA GLN A 401 -26.74 10.08 19.69
C GLN A 401 -25.60 11.04 20.09
N TYR A 402 -24.82 11.52 19.12
CA TYR A 402 -23.61 12.32 19.30
C TYR A 402 -23.93 13.80 19.55
N ASP A 403 -25.02 14.32 18.98
CA ASP A 403 -25.34 15.75 18.99
C ASP A 403 -25.33 16.39 20.39
N THR A 404 -26.05 15.79 21.35
CA THR A 404 -26.13 16.32 22.72
C THR A 404 -24.78 16.22 23.43
N LEU A 405 -24.07 15.09 23.28
CA LEU A 405 -22.77 14.90 23.93
C LEU A 405 -21.69 15.79 23.31
N ALA A 406 -21.75 16.07 22.00
CA ALA A 406 -20.85 16.99 21.32
C ALA A 406 -21.06 18.43 21.79
N MET A 407 -22.32 18.85 21.99
CA MET A 407 -22.63 20.16 22.59
C MET A 407 -22.16 20.25 24.04
N ASN A 408 -22.32 19.19 24.84
CA ASN A 408 -21.79 19.13 26.20
C ASN A 408 -20.26 19.20 26.19
N MET A 409 -19.58 18.45 25.31
CA MET A 409 -18.13 18.48 25.15
C MET A 409 -17.62 19.88 24.77
N ARG A 410 -18.34 20.57 23.88
CA ARG A 410 -18.05 21.96 23.51
C ARG A 410 -18.22 22.92 24.69
N SER A 411 -19.27 22.73 25.48
CA SER A 411 -19.52 23.51 26.70
C SER A 411 -18.48 23.22 27.79
N ALA A 412 -17.99 21.98 27.85
CA ALA A 412 -16.97 21.55 28.80
C ALA A 412 -15.58 22.12 28.50
N MET A 413 -15.30 22.44 27.23
CA MET A 413 -14.03 22.99 26.77
C MET A 413 -14.23 24.24 25.90
N PRO A 414 -14.75 25.35 26.46
CA PRO A 414 -15.28 26.47 25.67
C PRO A 414 -14.24 27.25 24.85
N LYS A 415 -12.95 27.19 25.22
CA LYS A 415 -11.86 27.85 24.48
C LYS A 415 -11.05 26.91 23.59
N ALA A 416 -11.39 25.61 23.57
CA ALA A 416 -10.69 24.63 22.74
C ALA A 416 -11.08 24.76 21.26
N ILE A 417 -10.27 24.17 20.39
CA ILE A 417 -10.55 24.06 18.96
C ILE A 417 -11.01 22.63 18.66
N PHE A 418 -12.14 22.48 17.98
CA PHE A 418 -12.76 21.19 17.68
C PHE A 418 -12.57 20.82 16.22
N LEU A 419 -11.92 19.69 15.96
CA LEU A 419 -11.72 19.12 14.63
C LEU A 419 -12.32 17.71 14.58
N ALA A 420 -13.20 17.47 13.61
CA ALA A 420 -13.80 16.15 13.39
C ALA A 420 -13.04 15.40 12.29
N PHE A 421 -12.76 14.13 12.51
CA PHE A 421 -12.33 13.16 11.51
C PHE A 421 -13.48 12.20 11.24
N THR A 422 -13.82 12.01 9.96
CA THR A 422 -14.96 11.15 9.59
C THR A 422 -14.64 10.30 8.38
N GLY A 423 -15.18 9.07 8.37
CA GLY A 423 -15.18 8.17 7.21
C GLY A 423 -16.28 8.48 6.19
N THR A 424 -17.27 9.26 6.59
CA THR A 424 -18.54 9.46 5.92
C THR A 424 -18.85 10.97 5.82
N PRO A 425 -19.56 11.41 4.77
CA PRO A 425 -20.04 12.78 4.69
C PRO A 425 -21.14 13.04 5.73
N LEU A 426 -21.20 14.29 6.20
CA LEU A 426 -22.33 14.85 6.91
C LEU A 426 -23.61 14.74 6.07
N ILE A 427 -24.66 14.16 6.66
CA ILE A 427 -25.95 13.95 6.01
C ILE A 427 -26.79 15.23 6.09
N VAL A 428 -27.70 15.45 5.12
CA VAL A 428 -28.69 16.54 5.17
C VAL A 428 -29.53 16.39 6.44
N GLY A 429 -29.48 17.38 7.34
CA GLY A 429 -30.09 17.33 8.68
C GLY A 429 -29.07 17.40 9.84
N GLU A 430 -27.77 17.19 9.59
CA GLU A 430 -26.70 17.30 10.59
C GLU A 430 -26.15 18.73 10.75
N GLU A 431 -27.03 19.74 10.89
CA GLU A 431 -26.61 21.14 11.09
C GLU A 431 -25.80 21.30 12.40
N ARG A 432 -26.11 20.49 13.41
CA ARG A 432 -25.45 20.50 14.73
C ARG A 432 -23.98 20.09 14.68
N THR A 433 -23.58 19.20 13.77
CA THR A 433 -22.17 18.83 13.59
C THR A 433 -21.37 20.03 13.09
N LYS A 434 -21.94 20.85 12.20
CA LYS A 434 -21.31 22.09 11.73
C LYS A 434 -21.23 23.16 12.82
N GLU A 435 -22.19 23.21 13.74
CA GLU A 435 -22.15 24.14 14.89
C GLU A 435 -20.95 23.84 15.81
N VAL A 436 -20.62 22.55 16.00
CA VAL A 436 -19.53 22.12 16.87
C VAL A 436 -18.17 22.22 16.15
N PHE A 437 -18.07 21.67 14.95
CA PHE A 437 -16.79 21.47 14.27
C PHE A 437 -16.52 22.50 13.17
N GLY A 438 -17.55 23.00 12.47
CA GLY A 438 -17.43 23.90 11.32
C GLY A 438 -17.62 23.22 9.97
N ASP A 439 -17.22 23.89 8.89
CA ASP A 439 -17.30 23.37 7.53
C ASP A 439 -16.19 22.34 7.22
N TYR A 440 -16.30 21.67 6.08
CA TYR A 440 -15.24 20.77 5.61
C TYR A 440 -13.94 21.52 5.34
N VAL A 441 -12.83 20.96 5.83
CA VAL A 441 -11.47 21.47 5.61
C VAL A 441 -10.63 20.54 4.74
N SER A 442 -11.05 19.29 4.58
CA SER A 442 -10.44 18.31 3.68
C SER A 442 -11.50 17.29 3.28
N ILE A 443 -11.55 16.94 1.99
CA ILE A 443 -12.50 15.97 1.44
C ILE A 443 -11.73 14.99 0.55
N TYR A 444 -11.61 13.77 1.04
CA TYR A 444 -11.11 12.63 0.29
C TYR A 444 -12.20 11.56 0.23
N ASP A 445 -13.08 11.73 -0.75
CA ASP A 445 -14.28 10.91 -0.90
C ASP A 445 -13.98 9.50 -1.46
N PHE A 446 -15.04 8.72 -1.61
CA PHE A 446 -14.95 7.33 -2.00
C PHE A 446 -14.48 7.16 -3.46
N GLN A 447 -14.91 8.05 -4.35
CA GLN A 447 -14.54 8.01 -5.76
C GLN A 447 -13.05 8.32 -5.91
N GLN A 448 -12.58 9.39 -5.29
CA GLN A 448 -11.16 9.76 -5.27
C GLN A 448 -10.32 8.61 -4.72
N SER A 449 -10.78 7.95 -3.65
CA SER A 449 -10.09 6.80 -3.07
C SER A 449 -9.94 5.61 -4.03
N ILE A 450 -10.92 5.36 -4.90
CA ILE A 450 -10.83 4.33 -5.94
C ILE A 450 -9.91 4.76 -7.07
N GLU A 451 -10.10 5.97 -7.61
CA GLU A 451 -9.26 6.55 -8.66
C GLU A 451 -7.79 6.58 -8.22
N ASP A 452 -7.57 6.73 -6.92
CA ASP A 452 -6.26 6.78 -6.33
C ASP A 452 -5.66 5.42 -5.96
N GLY A 453 -6.43 4.34 -6.09
CA GLY A 453 -6.02 2.97 -5.75
C GLY A 453 -5.88 2.73 -4.25
N ALA A 454 -6.37 3.64 -3.40
CA ALA A 454 -6.41 3.46 -1.95
C ALA A 454 -7.52 2.49 -1.51
N THR A 455 -8.56 2.33 -2.33
CA THR A 455 -9.65 1.36 -2.17
C THR A 455 -10.02 0.71 -3.51
N VAL A 456 -10.66 -0.46 -3.48
CA VAL A 456 -11.20 -1.13 -4.69
C VAL A 456 -12.68 -0.79 -4.90
N PRO A 457 -13.19 -0.82 -6.13
CA PRO A 457 -14.62 -0.59 -6.41
C PRO A 457 -15.51 -1.62 -5.72
N LEU A 458 -16.75 -1.21 -5.46
CA LEU A 458 -17.79 -2.05 -4.87
C LEU A 458 -18.85 -2.39 -5.91
N TYR A 459 -19.20 -3.67 -5.98
CA TYR A 459 -20.31 -4.16 -6.79
C TYR A 459 -21.42 -4.70 -5.91
N TYR A 460 -22.67 -4.39 -6.26
CA TYR A 460 -23.84 -4.94 -5.58
C TYR A 460 -24.52 -6.01 -6.44
N GLU A 461 -25.11 -6.99 -5.78
CA GLU A 461 -25.95 -8.02 -6.37
C GLU A 461 -27.19 -8.26 -5.50
N ASN A 462 -28.39 -8.10 -6.08
CA ASN A 462 -29.64 -8.40 -5.39
C ASN A 462 -30.02 -9.87 -5.63
N ARG A 463 -30.25 -10.62 -4.54
CA ARG A 463 -30.59 -12.05 -4.54
C ARG A 463 -31.85 -12.34 -3.72
N THR A 464 -32.81 -11.44 -3.72
CA THR A 464 -34.08 -11.65 -3.02
C THR A 464 -34.73 -12.95 -3.52
N PRO A 465 -34.94 -13.98 -2.66
CA PRO A 465 -35.63 -15.20 -3.06
C PRO A 465 -37.02 -14.87 -3.59
N GLU A 466 -37.52 -15.58 -4.61
CA GLU A 466 -38.83 -15.38 -5.23
C GLU A 466 -39.98 -15.58 -4.21
N LEU A 467 -40.25 -14.53 -3.44
CA LEU A 467 -41.49 -14.29 -2.75
C LEU A 467 -42.04 -13.03 -3.39
N GLN A 468 -43.06 -13.19 -4.23
CA GLN A 468 -43.80 -12.07 -4.79
C GLN A 468 -44.26 -11.17 -3.65
N LEU A 469 -43.57 -10.05 -3.43
CA LEU A 469 -44.14 -8.91 -2.74
C LEU A 469 -45.28 -8.43 -3.64
N VAL A 470 -46.51 -8.78 -3.25
CA VAL A 470 -47.74 -8.44 -4.00
C VAL A 470 -47.93 -6.92 -4.09
N ASN A 471 -47.27 -6.15 -3.22
CA ASN A 471 -47.22 -4.70 -3.27
C ASN A 471 -45.74 -4.22 -3.31
N PRO A 472 -45.23 -3.78 -4.47
CA PRO A 472 -43.88 -3.22 -4.60
C PRO A 472 -43.71 -1.84 -3.96
N ASP A 473 -44.81 -1.10 -3.72
CA ASP A 473 -44.82 0.28 -3.23
C ASP A 473 -45.09 0.39 -1.71
N LEU A 474 -45.36 -0.74 -1.06
CA LEU A 474 -45.71 -0.85 0.38
C LEU A 474 -44.70 -0.16 1.32
N ASN A 475 -43.44 -0.07 0.90
CA ASN A 475 -42.39 0.54 1.70
C ASN A 475 -42.33 2.05 1.59
N ASP A 476 -42.67 2.62 0.42
CA ASP A 476 -42.73 4.06 0.24
C ASP A 476 -43.99 4.62 0.93
N GLU A 477 -45.12 3.89 0.91
CA GLU A 477 -46.32 4.18 1.72
C GLU A 477 -46.01 4.18 3.23
N LEU A 478 -45.14 3.29 3.70
CA LEU A 478 -44.72 3.20 5.11
C LEU A 478 -43.82 4.38 5.52
N TYR A 479 -42.93 4.84 4.63
CA TYR A 479 -42.09 6.00 4.88
C TYR A 479 -42.90 7.29 4.88
N GLU A 480 -43.86 7.45 3.96
CA GLU A 480 -44.78 8.59 3.99
C GLU A 480 -45.60 8.61 5.28
N LEU A 481 -46.05 7.46 5.79
CA LEU A 481 -46.74 7.34 7.08
C LEU A 481 -45.85 7.70 8.29
N ILE A 482 -44.54 7.42 8.24
CA ILE A 482 -43.59 7.75 9.32
C ILE A 482 -43.15 9.22 9.24
N GLU A 483 -42.87 9.75 8.05
CA GLU A 483 -42.52 11.15 7.84
C GLU A 483 -43.70 12.10 8.09
N ALA A 484 -44.94 11.66 7.81
CA ALA A 484 -46.14 12.48 8.00
C ALA A 484 -46.53 12.66 9.48
N ALA A 485 -45.87 12.01 10.42
CA ALA A 485 -46.54 11.70 11.67
C ALA A 485 -45.73 12.04 12.93
N GLN A 486 -46.22 13.09 13.60
CA GLN A 486 -46.51 12.95 15.02
C GLN A 486 -47.60 11.87 15.16
N LEU A 487 -47.20 10.58 15.09
CA LEU A 487 -48.11 9.44 15.11
C LEU A 487 -48.91 9.45 16.42
N ASP A 488 -50.22 9.24 16.33
CA ASP A 488 -51.01 8.90 17.51
C ASP A 488 -50.89 7.40 17.86
N ASP A 489 -51.33 7.04 19.06
CA ASP A 489 -51.25 5.67 19.60
C ASP A 489 -51.93 4.62 18.69
N GLN A 490 -52.92 4.99 17.88
CA GLN A 490 -53.55 4.06 16.92
C GLN A 490 -52.70 3.84 15.67
N GLN A 491 -51.99 4.87 15.22
CA GLN A 491 -51.09 4.78 14.07
C GLN A 491 -49.79 4.05 14.42
N GLU A 492 -49.25 4.22 15.62
CA GLU A 492 -48.13 3.40 16.15
C GLU A 492 -48.48 1.90 16.19
N ALA A 493 -49.67 1.55 16.71
CA ALA A 493 -50.13 0.16 16.74
C ALA A 493 -50.30 -0.44 15.34
N ARG A 494 -50.65 0.39 14.34
CA ARG A 494 -50.74 -0.02 12.93
C ARG A 494 -49.36 -0.24 12.32
N LEU A 495 -48.41 0.66 12.61
CA LEU A 495 -47.01 0.56 12.22
C LEU A 495 -46.34 -0.69 12.81
N GLU A 496 -46.55 -0.98 14.10
CA GLU A 496 -46.08 -2.23 14.75
C GLU A 496 -46.63 -3.47 14.04
N LYS A 497 -47.90 -3.44 13.62
CA LYS A 497 -48.56 -4.53 12.92
C LYS A 497 -48.04 -4.72 11.48
N GLU A 498 -47.69 -3.63 10.79
CA GLU A 498 -47.05 -3.64 9.47
C GLU A 498 -45.60 -4.16 9.55
N LEU A 499 -44.82 -3.68 10.54
CA LEU A 499 -43.43 -4.10 10.80
C LEU A 499 -43.34 -5.57 11.22
N SER A 500 -44.31 -6.05 12.01
CA SER A 500 -44.48 -7.47 12.36
C SER A 500 -44.60 -8.37 11.13
N ARG A 501 -45.34 -7.94 10.09
CA ARG A 501 -45.48 -8.71 8.84
C ARG A 501 -44.17 -8.82 8.08
N GLN A 502 -43.39 -7.72 7.97
CA GLN A 502 -42.10 -7.74 7.29
C GLN A 502 -41.05 -8.56 8.05
N TYR A 503 -41.01 -8.43 9.38
CA TYR A 503 -40.15 -9.24 10.23
C TYR A 503 -40.41 -10.73 9.98
N HIS A 504 -41.68 -11.18 10.01
CA HIS A 504 -42.04 -12.57 9.75
C HIS A 504 -41.69 -13.05 8.34
N LEU A 505 -41.79 -12.20 7.31
CA LEU A 505 -41.40 -12.54 5.93
C LEU A 505 -39.88 -12.71 5.79
N ILE A 506 -39.09 -11.83 6.41
CA ILE A 506 -37.62 -11.88 6.35
C ILE A 506 -37.09 -13.07 7.18
N THR A 507 -37.67 -13.35 8.35
CA THR A 507 -37.22 -14.42 9.25
C THR A 507 -37.85 -15.79 9.01
N ARG A 508 -38.63 -15.96 7.92
CA ARG A 508 -39.31 -17.22 7.60
C ARG A 508 -38.32 -18.36 7.37
N ASP A 509 -38.57 -19.52 7.97
CA ASP A 509 -37.55 -20.58 8.06
C ASP A 509 -37.11 -21.13 6.69
N ASP A 510 -38.06 -21.32 5.77
CA ASP A 510 -37.83 -21.76 4.39
C ASP A 510 -37.03 -20.74 3.56
N ARG A 511 -37.28 -19.44 3.78
CA ARG A 511 -36.48 -18.35 3.21
C ARG A 511 -35.06 -18.38 3.75
N LEU A 512 -34.88 -18.47 5.07
CA LEU A 512 -33.56 -18.56 5.70
C LEU A 512 -32.80 -19.81 5.22
N GLU A 513 -33.48 -20.94 5.02
CA GLU A 513 -32.90 -22.16 4.44
C GLU A 513 -32.38 -21.92 3.01
N THR A 514 -33.16 -21.22 2.19
CA THR A 514 -32.80 -20.87 0.81
C THR A 514 -31.59 -19.93 0.78
N VAL A 515 -31.60 -18.88 1.61
CA VAL A 515 -30.47 -17.95 1.75
C VAL A 515 -29.23 -18.67 2.25
N ALA A 516 -29.36 -19.60 3.21
CA ALA A 516 -28.23 -20.34 3.76
C ALA A 516 -27.55 -21.24 2.71
N LYS A 517 -28.34 -21.94 1.89
CA LYS A 517 -27.83 -22.71 0.74
C LYS A 517 -27.06 -21.83 -0.23
N ASP A 518 -27.60 -20.66 -0.56
CA ASP A 518 -26.93 -19.74 -1.46
C ASP A 518 -25.63 -19.19 -0.88
N ILE A 519 -25.61 -18.78 0.40
CA ILE A 519 -24.39 -18.31 1.08
C ILE A 519 -23.28 -19.36 1.01
N ALA A 520 -23.58 -20.62 1.35
CA ALA A 520 -22.60 -21.71 1.33
C ALA A 520 -22.06 -21.94 -0.10
N ARG A 521 -22.96 -22.02 -1.09
CA ARG A 521 -22.60 -22.17 -2.51
C ARG A 521 -21.78 -20.98 -3.03
N HIS A 522 -22.21 -19.76 -2.71
CA HIS A 522 -21.59 -18.53 -3.18
C HIS A 522 -20.18 -18.38 -2.60
N PHE A 523 -20.04 -18.57 -1.29
CA PHE A 523 -18.74 -18.44 -0.63
C PHE A 523 -17.72 -19.46 -1.15
N THR A 524 -18.13 -20.72 -1.33
CA THR A 524 -17.26 -21.79 -1.83
C THR A 524 -16.94 -21.65 -3.31
N GLY A 525 -17.87 -21.09 -4.10
CA GLY A 525 -17.71 -20.92 -5.55
C GLY A 525 -16.89 -19.70 -6.01
N ARG A 526 -16.59 -18.74 -5.12
CA ARG A 526 -16.01 -17.44 -5.51
C ARG A 526 -14.60 -17.51 -6.11
N GLY A 527 -13.92 -18.66 -6.01
CA GLY A 527 -12.63 -18.89 -6.67
C GLY A 527 -11.41 -18.20 -6.05
N PHE A 528 -11.54 -17.59 -4.88
CA PHE A 528 -10.42 -17.05 -4.10
C PHE A 528 -10.61 -17.31 -2.60
N GLN A 529 -9.50 -17.38 -1.85
CA GLN A 529 -9.53 -17.50 -0.39
C GLN A 529 -9.64 -16.11 0.26
N GLY A 530 -10.61 -15.96 1.15
CA GLY A 530 -10.90 -14.68 1.80
C GLY A 530 -11.95 -14.81 2.91
N LYS A 531 -12.25 -13.71 3.57
CA LYS A 531 -13.28 -13.64 4.60
C LYS A 531 -14.58 -13.10 4.01
N ALA A 532 -15.72 -13.46 4.61
CA ALA A 532 -17.00 -12.84 4.34
C ALA A 532 -17.68 -12.48 5.67
N MET A 533 -18.64 -11.58 5.60
CA MET A 533 -19.44 -11.14 6.73
C MET A 533 -20.91 -11.22 6.33
N VAL A 534 -21.74 -11.79 7.20
CA VAL A 534 -23.19 -11.84 7.01
C VAL A 534 -23.81 -11.00 8.11
N VAL A 535 -24.52 -9.94 7.71
CA VAL A 535 -25.28 -9.09 8.63
C VAL A 535 -26.70 -9.62 8.72
N SER A 536 -27.18 -9.87 9.93
CA SER A 536 -28.55 -10.33 10.20
C SER A 536 -29.33 -9.23 10.92
N ILE A 537 -30.66 -9.23 10.74
CA ILE A 537 -31.55 -8.23 11.34
C ILE A 537 -31.57 -8.28 12.88
N ASP A 538 -31.34 -9.46 13.46
CA ASP A 538 -31.31 -9.66 14.90
C ASP A 538 -30.42 -10.85 15.30
N LYS A 539 -30.25 -11.01 16.62
CA LYS A 539 -29.44 -12.05 17.26
C LYS A 539 -29.95 -13.48 16.99
N ALA A 540 -31.26 -13.70 17.02
CA ALA A 540 -31.86 -15.01 16.80
C ALA A 540 -31.70 -15.43 15.33
N THR A 541 -31.91 -14.51 14.38
CA THR A 541 -31.69 -14.72 12.96
C THR A 541 -30.22 -15.02 12.66
N ALA A 542 -29.27 -14.34 13.31
CA ALA A 542 -27.84 -14.63 13.17
C ALA A 542 -27.48 -16.07 13.59
N LEU A 543 -28.02 -16.54 14.71
CA LEU A 543 -27.82 -17.93 15.19
C LEU A 543 -28.44 -18.95 14.23
N ARG A 544 -29.69 -18.72 13.80
CA ARG A 544 -30.36 -19.58 12.81
C ARG A 544 -29.59 -19.68 11.51
N MET A 545 -29.10 -18.54 10.99
CA MET A 545 -28.31 -18.51 9.77
C MET A 545 -26.97 -19.22 9.94
N TYR A 546 -26.31 -19.10 11.10
CA TYR A 546 -25.10 -19.86 11.38
C TYR A 546 -25.33 -21.36 11.26
N ASP A 547 -26.37 -21.88 11.94
CA ASP A 547 -26.67 -23.31 11.93
C ASP A 547 -27.04 -23.81 10.53
N LYS A 548 -27.90 -23.06 9.82
CA LYS A 548 -28.33 -23.42 8.47
C LYS A 548 -27.18 -23.35 7.46
N VAL A 549 -26.33 -22.33 7.50
CA VAL A 549 -25.17 -22.22 6.59
C VAL A 549 -24.19 -23.34 6.86
N ARG A 550 -23.91 -23.65 8.13
CA ARG A 550 -23.05 -24.77 8.52
C ARG A 550 -23.61 -26.11 8.02
N LYS A 551 -24.92 -26.31 8.09
CA LYS A 551 -25.61 -27.51 7.57
C LYS A 551 -25.42 -27.69 6.07
N HIS A 552 -25.40 -26.60 5.29
CA HIS A 552 -25.23 -26.65 3.82
C HIS A 552 -23.78 -26.51 3.37
N TRP A 553 -22.83 -26.49 4.30
CA TRP A 553 -21.42 -26.41 3.95
C TRP A 553 -20.93 -27.75 3.37
N PRO A 554 -20.13 -27.76 2.28
CA PRO A 554 -19.63 -29.00 1.70
C PRO A 554 -18.82 -29.84 2.71
N GLU A 555 -19.07 -31.14 2.77
CA GLU A 555 -18.44 -32.07 3.75
C GLU A 555 -16.91 -32.17 3.65
N LEU A 556 -16.33 -31.79 2.51
CA LEU A 556 -14.88 -31.83 2.24
C LEU A 556 -14.10 -30.68 2.88
N ASP A 557 -14.78 -29.70 3.51
CA ASP A 557 -14.16 -28.52 4.10
C ASP A 557 -14.96 -28.04 5.32
N THR A 558 -14.34 -27.88 6.50
CA THR A 558 -15.05 -27.34 7.68
C THR A 558 -14.83 -25.84 7.76
N PRO A 559 -15.89 -25.01 7.67
CA PRO A 559 -15.70 -23.58 7.64
C PRO A 559 -15.37 -23.04 9.03
N ASP A 560 -14.41 -22.13 9.06
CA ASP A 560 -14.14 -21.37 10.27
C ASP A 560 -15.16 -20.22 10.44
N MET A 561 -16.30 -20.52 11.08
CA MET A 561 -17.40 -19.57 11.29
C MET A 561 -17.56 -19.16 12.75
N ALA A 562 -17.99 -17.92 12.97
CA ALA A 562 -18.37 -17.42 14.29
C ALA A 562 -19.56 -16.45 14.22
N VAL A 563 -20.29 -16.34 15.32
CA VAL A 563 -21.39 -15.38 15.51
C VAL A 563 -20.93 -14.31 16.48
N VAL A 564 -21.05 -13.05 16.09
CA VAL A 564 -20.62 -11.89 16.88
C VAL A 564 -21.83 -11.00 17.12
N VAL A 565 -22.28 -10.93 18.37
CA VAL A 565 -23.50 -10.23 18.79
C VAL A 565 -23.30 -9.59 20.16
N SER A 566 -23.90 -8.43 20.39
CA SER A 566 -23.81 -7.75 21.69
C SER A 566 -24.46 -8.57 22.82
N PRO A 567 -23.91 -8.55 24.04
CA PRO A 567 -24.51 -9.22 25.19
C PRO A 567 -25.86 -8.57 25.54
N GLY A 568 -26.83 -9.39 25.95
CA GLY A 568 -28.13 -8.92 26.44
C GLY A 568 -28.48 -9.58 27.77
N GLN A 569 -29.25 -8.89 28.62
CA GLN A 569 -29.79 -9.48 29.84
C GLN A 569 -30.68 -10.69 29.51
N ASN A 570 -30.51 -11.78 30.25
CA ASN A 570 -31.27 -13.03 30.10
C ASN A 570 -31.23 -13.67 28.69
N GLU A 571 -30.22 -13.34 27.88
CA GLU A 571 -30.15 -13.80 26.49
C GLU A 571 -30.14 -15.32 26.33
N VAL A 572 -29.52 -16.05 27.26
CA VAL A 572 -29.43 -17.52 27.20
C VAL A 572 -30.82 -18.14 27.31
N GLU A 573 -31.64 -17.68 28.25
CA GLU A 573 -33.00 -18.18 28.43
C GLU A 573 -33.90 -17.78 27.25
N GLN A 574 -33.76 -16.54 26.75
CA GLN A 574 -34.49 -16.05 25.59
C GLN A 574 -34.18 -16.87 24.33
N MET A 575 -32.90 -17.14 24.04
CA MET A 575 -32.51 -17.94 22.88
C MET A 575 -32.96 -19.40 23.02
N LYS A 576 -32.89 -19.97 24.23
CA LYS A 576 -33.35 -21.34 24.50
C LYS A 576 -34.86 -21.51 24.26
N LYS A 577 -35.68 -20.50 24.61
CA LYS A 577 -37.13 -20.49 24.28
C LYS A 577 -37.39 -20.51 22.78
N LEU A 578 -36.46 -19.99 21.97
CA LEU A 578 -36.51 -20.00 20.50
C LEU A 578 -35.87 -21.25 19.88
N GLY A 579 -35.43 -22.22 20.69
CA GLY A 579 -34.76 -23.44 20.24
C GLY A 579 -33.30 -23.23 19.81
N LEU A 580 -32.65 -22.16 20.26
CA LEU A 580 -31.29 -21.76 19.88
C LEU A 580 -30.34 -21.83 21.07
N ASP A 581 -29.09 -22.25 20.84
CA ASP A 581 -28.06 -22.26 21.88
C ASP A 581 -26.98 -21.22 21.58
N ILE A 582 -26.95 -20.14 22.38
CA ILE A 582 -25.96 -19.07 22.27
C ILE A 582 -24.67 -19.36 23.06
N VAL A 583 -24.68 -20.32 23.98
CA VAL A 583 -23.58 -20.55 24.93
C VAL A 583 -22.26 -20.90 24.23
N PRO A 584 -22.21 -21.81 23.23
CA PRO A 584 -20.99 -22.12 22.51
C PRO A 584 -20.41 -20.92 21.75
N HIS A 585 -21.29 -20.10 21.16
CA HIS A 585 -20.89 -18.90 20.44
C HIS A 585 -20.29 -17.85 21.37
N ARG A 586 -20.90 -17.66 22.54
CA ARG A 586 -20.41 -16.72 23.56
C ARG A 586 -19.05 -17.15 24.11
N LYS A 587 -18.89 -18.45 24.41
CA LYS A 587 -17.61 -19.02 24.84
C LYS A 587 -16.52 -18.76 23.80
N ARG A 588 -16.76 -19.12 22.54
CA ARG A 588 -15.81 -18.92 21.44
C ARG A 588 -15.48 -17.44 21.23
N MET A 589 -16.47 -16.56 21.30
CA MET A 589 -16.29 -15.11 21.17
C MET A 589 -15.33 -14.57 22.22
N ASN A 590 -15.53 -14.95 23.49
CA ASN A 590 -14.71 -14.48 24.61
C ASN A 590 -13.30 -15.10 24.59
N GLU A 591 -13.16 -16.41 24.33
CA GLU A 591 -11.86 -17.09 24.34
C GLU A 591 -10.94 -16.64 23.19
N GLN A 592 -11.50 -16.32 22.03
CA GLN A 592 -10.73 -15.91 20.85
C GLN A 592 -10.72 -14.39 20.64
N ALA A 593 -11.29 -13.62 21.58
CA ALA A 593 -11.53 -12.17 21.48
C ALA A 593 -12.10 -11.81 20.09
N LEU A 594 -13.10 -12.57 19.62
CA LEU A 594 -13.66 -12.38 18.28
C LEU A 594 -14.42 -11.08 18.20
N ASP A 595 -14.91 -10.59 19.32
CA ASP A 595 -15.45 -9.27 19.40
C ASP A 595 -14.41 -8.18 19.11
N GLU A 596 -13.21 -8.26 19.65
CA GLU A 596 -12.10 -7.36 19.30
C GLU A 596 -11.73 -7.46 17.80
N LYS A 597 -11.91 -8.64 17.18
CA LYS A 597 -11.58 -8.88 15.77
C LYS A 597 -12.70 -8.51 14.79
N PHE A 598 -13.95 -8.48 15.21
CA PHE A 598 -15.10 -8.43 14.32
C PHE A 598 -16.25 -7.49 14.72
N LYS A 599 -16.31 -6.97 15.97
CA LYS A 599 -17.28 -5.92 16.35
C LYS A 599 -16.90 -4.56 15.72
N ASP A 600 -17.21 -4.36 14.44
CA ASP A 600 -17.82 -3.08 14.04
C ASP A 600 -19.21 -3.39 13.52
N PRO A 601 -20.23 -3.05 14.30
CA PRO A 601 -21.45 -2.54 13.70
C PRO A 601 -21.77 -1.18 14.32
N ASP A 602 -21.76 -0.13 13.50
CA ASP A 602 -22.85 0.86 13.43
C ASP A 602 -22.68 1.71 12.16
N ALA A 603 -23.79 1.85 11.41
CA ALA A 603 -23.92 2.23 10.01
C ALA A 603 -23.51 1.14 8.98
N LEU A 604 -24.50 0.68 8.21
CA LEU A 604 -24.37 -0.27 7.10
C LEU A 604 -23.28 0.16 6.08
N MET A 605 -23.03 1.46 5.97
CA MET A 605 -21.95 2.04 5.18
C MET A 605 -20.54 1.64 5.65
N GLN A 606 -20.29 1.58 6.96
CA GLN A 606 -18.99 1.16 7.49
C GLN A 606 -18.76 -0.34 7.22
N THR A 607 -19.83 -1.15 7.26
CA THR A 607 -19.76 -2.58 6.87
C THR A 607 -19.44 -2.73 5.39
N ILE A 608 -20.10 -1.94 4.53
CA ILE A 608 -19.86 -1.90 3.09
C ILE A 608 -18.41 -1.48 2.80
N ALA A 609 -17.90 -0.45 3.49
CA ALA A 609 -16.53 0.02 3.34
C ALA A 609 -15.48 -1.05 3.73
N ARG A 610 -15.77 -2.00 4.63
CA ARG A 610 -14.82 -3.10 4.90
C ARG A 610 -14.55 -3.97 3.67
N ALA A 611 -15.50 -4.08 2.74
CA ALA A 611 -15.33 -4.81 1.50
C ALA A 611 -14.47 -4.05 0.45
N ASN A 612 -14.22 -2.75 0.62
CA ASN A 612 -13.45 -1.94 -0.34
C ASN A 612 -11.93 -1.97 -0.12
N ARG A 613 -11.43 -2.64 0.93
CA ARG A 613 -10.00 -2.62 1.24
C ARG A 613 -9.19 -3.35 0.17
N VAL A 614 -8.06 -2.76 -0.20
CA VAL A 614 -7.09 -3.32 -1.15
C VAL A 614 -6.44 -4.56 -0.55
N PHE A 615 -6.33 -5.62 -1.36
CA PHE A 615 -5.60 -6.83 -1.02
C PHE A 615 -4.97 -7.38 -2.32
N PRO A 616 -3.76 -7.96 -2.29
CA PRO A 616 -3.13 -8.52 -3.48
C PRO A 616 -4.07 -9.48 -4.24
N GLY A 617 -4.27 -9.24 -5.53
CA GLY A 617 -5.15 -10.05 -6.39
C GLY A 617 -6.65 -9.75 -6.26
N LYS A 618 -7.08 -8.87 -5.35
CA LYS A 618 -8.47 -8.46 -5.21
C LYS A 618 -8.77 -7.27 -6.11
N HIS A 619 -9.65 -7.46 -7.09
CA HIS A 619 -10.08 -6.41 -8.01
C HIS A 619 -11.21 -5.54 -7.45
N SER A 620 -12.14 -6.12 -6.68
CA SER A 620 -13.32 -5.42 -6.16
C SER A 620 -13.85 -6.04 -4.87
N GLY A 621 -14.71 -5.30 -4.16
CA GLY A 621 -15.59 -5.85 -3.14
C GLY A 621 -16.97 -6.16 -3.73
N VAL A 622 -17.65 -7.16 -3.16
CA VAL A 622 -19.01 -7.55 -3.57
C VAL A 622 -19.95 -7.50 -2.37
N ILE A 623 -21.10 -6.87 -2.56
CA ILE A 623 -22.21 -6.76 -1.61
C ILE A 623 -23.35 -7.61 -2.16
N VAL A 624 -23.77 -8.63 -1.40
CA VAL A 624 -24.90 -9.48 -1.78
C VAL A 624 -26.07 -9.15 -0.87
N ASP A 625 -27.17 -8.66 -1.45
CA ASP A 625 -28.36 -8.25 -0.72
C ASP A 625 -29.48 -9.28 -0.88
N TYR A 626 -29.79 -9.96 0.23
CA TYR A 626 -30.89 -10.92 0.29
C TYR A 626 -32.21 -10.29 0.77
N ALA A 627 -32.17 -9.12 1.39
CA ALA A 627 -33.29 -8.48 2.08
C ALA A 627 -33.85 -7.25 1.34
N ASN A 628 -33.32 -6.94 0.15
CA ASN A 628 -33.67 -5.78 -0.66
C ASN A 628 -33.47 -4.44 0.08
N VAL A 629 -32.51 -4.39 1.00
CA VAL A 629 -32.17 -3.20 1.79
C VAL A 629 -31.37 -2.22 0.92
N PHE A 630 -30.61 -2.72 -0.06
CA PHE A 630 -29.70 -1.93 -0.89
C PHE A 630 -30.42 -0.91 -1.78
N ALA A 631 -31.62 -1.21 -2.25
CA ALA A 631 -32.47 -0.26 -2.99
C ALA A 631 -32.76 1.03 -2.18
N ARG A 632 -32.78 0.93 -0.84
CA ARG A 632 -32.89 2.09 0.06
C ARG A 632 -31.54 2.77 0.31
N LEU A 633 -30.43 2.02 0.29
CA LEU A 633 -29.09 2.59 0.43
C LEU A 633 -28.62 3.39 -0.78
N GLU A 634 -29.13 3.13 -1.98
CA GLU A 634 -28.76 3.96 -3.14
C GLU A 634 -29.02 5.45 -2.88
N ARG A 635 -30.10 5.78 -2.16
CA ARG A 635 -30.40 7.17 -1.76
C ARG A 635 -29.37 7.72 -0.76
N ALA A 636 -28.93 6.92 0.21
CA ALA A 636 -27.89 7.30 1.18
C ALA A 636 -26.49 7.37 0.57
N LEU A 637 -26.19 6.49 -0.39
CA LEU A 637 -24.96 6.43 -1.18
C LEU A 637 -24.87 7.59 -2.17
N ALA A 638 -25.99 8.14 -2.62
CA ALA A 638 -26.01 9.34 -3.46
C ALA A 638 -25.36 10.54 -2.76
N ILE A 639 -25.41 10.62 -1.42
CA ILE A 639 -24.69 11.65 -0.65
C ILE A 639 -23.17 11.52 -0.85
N TYR A 640 -22.65 10.29 -0.95
CA TYR A 640 -21.24 10.05 -1.27
C TYR A 640 -20.90 10.35 -2.74
N ALA A 641 -21.90 10.34 -3.63
CA ALA A 641 -21.76 10.71 -5.04
C ALA A 641 -21.80 12.25 -5.27
N THR A 642 -22.11 13.04 -4.23
CA THR A 642 -22.09 14.52 -4.32
C THR A 642 -20.66 15.11 -4.35
N GLY A 643 -19.63 14.27 -4.23
CA GLY A 643 -18.27 14.61 -4.65
C GLY A 643 -18.21 14.98 -6.14
N ARG A 644 -17.10 15.61 -6.56
CA ARG A 644 -16.89 16.05 -7.96
C ARG A 644 -16.87 14.84 -8.91
N GLY A 645 -18.02 14.36 -9.38
CA GLY A 645 -18.07 13.25 -10.34
C GLY A 645 -19.44 12.62 -10.63
N GLY A 646 -20.40 12.67 -9.71
CA GLY A 646 -21.77 12.17 -9.95
C GLY A 646 -21.91 10.67 -10.22
N GLU A 647 -20.82 9.89 -10.23
CA GLU A 647 -20.86 8.44 -10.36
C GLU A 647 -21.26 7.77 -9.05
N ARG A 648 -22.04 6.68 -9.13
CA ARG A 648 -22.47 5.94 -7.94
C ARG A 648 -21.27 5.20 -7.32
N PRO A 649 -21.05 5.31 -5.99
CA PRO A 649 -19.97 4.61 -5.27
C PRO A 649 -20.03 3.08 -5.43
N VAL A 650 -21.23 2.54 -5.62
CA VAL A 650 -21.46 1.11 -5.78
C VAL A 650 -22.12 0.88 -7.13
N ARG A 651 -21.59 -0.08 -7.89
CA ARG A 651 -22.06 -0.41 -9.24
C ARG A 651 -22.83 -1.72 -9.24
N ASP A 652 -23.78 -1.90 -10.17
CA ASP A 652 -24.44 -3.19 -10.35
C ASP A 652 -23.41 -4.22 -10.86
N LYS A 653 -23.44 -5.45 -10.33
CA LYS A 653 -22.55 -6.53 -10.79
C LYS A 653 -22.64 -6.79 -12.31
N LYS A 654 -23.76 -6.47 -12.96
CA LYS A 654 -23.89 -6.49 -14.43
C LYS A 654 -22.86 -5.60 -15.12
N ALA A 655 -22.44 -4.49 -14.50
CA ALA A 655 -21.37 -3.65 -15.02
C ALA A 655 -20.03 -4.39 -15.00
N LEU A 656 -19.71 -5.12 -13.93
CA LEU A 656 -18.51 -5.97 -13.84
C LEU A 656 -18.50 -7.06 -14.92
N VAL A 657 -19.67 -7.67 -15.18
CA VAL A 657 -19.83 -8.65 -16.28
C VAL A 657 -19.60 -7.99 -17.65
N ALA A 658 -20.08 -6.76 -17.86
CA ALA A 658 -19.85 -6.02 -19.09
C ALA A 658 -18.35 -5.65 -19.26
N GLU A 659 -17.68 -5.24 -18.19
CA GLU A 659 -16.23 -4.99 -18.17
C GLU A 659 -15.44 -6.25 -18.53
N LEU A 660 -15.78 -7.40 -17.94
CA LEU A 660 -15.17 -8.69 -18.30
C LEU A 660 -15.39 -9.00 -19.79
N ARG A 661 -16.62 -8.82 -20.30
CA ARG A 661 -16.94 -9.06 -21.71
C ARG A 661 -16.08 -8.20 -22.63
N GLN A 662 -15.92 -6.92 -22.32
CA GLN A 662 -15.07 -6.00 -23.08
C GLN A 662 -13.58 -6.39 -23.01
N ALA A 663 -13.07 -6.72 -21.82
CA ALA A 663 -11.69 -7.15 -21.64
C ALA A 663 -11.38 -8.45 -22.41
N VAL A 664 -12.29 -9.42 -22.36
CA VAL A 664 -12.18 -10.69 -23.10
C VAL A 664 -12.24 -10.45 -24.61
N ALA A 665 -13.15 -9.59 -25.08
CA ALA A 665 -13.23 -9.21 -26.49
C ALA A 665 -11.94 -8.53 -26.95
N GLY A 666 -11.46 -7.52 -26.21
CA GLY A 666 -10.22 -6.82 -26.54
C GLY A 666 -8.97 -7.69 -26.49
N ALA A 667 -8.88 -8.65 -25.55
CA ALA A 667 -7.80 -9.64 -25.55
C ALA A 667 -7.90 -10.62 -26.72
N THR A 668 -9.12 -11.03 -27.09
CA THR A 668 -9.37 -11.91 -28.25
C THR A 668 -9.01 -11.23 -29.56
N GLU A 669 -9.42 -9.97 -29.76
CA GLU A 669 -9.07 -9.16 -30.92
C GLU A 669 -7.56 -8.94 -31.01
N PHE A 670 -6.92 -8.66 -29.88
CA PHE A 670 -5.46 -8.53 -29.82
C PHE A 670 -4.75 -9.82 -30.24
N CYS A 671 -5.17 -10.97 -29.72
CA CYS A 671 -4.64 -12.27 -30.14
C CYS A 671 -4.81 -12.49 -31.65
N LYS A 672 -6.01 -12.25 -32.17
CA LYS A 672 -6.32 -12.42 -33.60
C LYS A 672 -5.47 -11.52 -34.50
N ALA A 673 -5.27 -10.26 -34.10
CA ALA A 673 -4.43 -9.31 -34.82
C ALA A 673 -2.96 -9.75 -34.93
N HIS A 674 -2.49 -10.56 -33.96
CA HIS A 674 -1.15 -11.12 -33.93
C HIS A 674 -1.11 -12.59 -34.38
N GLY A 675 -2.12 -13.06 -35.13
CA GLY A 675 -2.11 -14.41 -35.72
C GLY A 675 -2.44 -15.55 -34.76
N VAL A 676 -2.92 -15.25 -33.55
CA VAL A 676 -3.36 -16.25 -32.58
C VAL A 676 -4.85 -16.50 -32.70
N ASP A 677 -5.22 -17.72 -33.11
CA ASP A 677 -6.59 -18.20 -33.05
C ASP A 677 -6.84 -18.98 -31.75
N LEU A 678 -7.50 -18.31 -30.80
CA LEU A 678 -7.89 -18.91 -29.53
C LEU A 678 -8.90 -20.06 -29.71
N ALA A 679 -9.74 -20.05 -30.76
CA ALA A 679 -10.71 -21.12 -30.99
C ALA A 679 -10.02 -22.45 -31.32
N ARG A 680 -8.84 -22.41 -31.94
CA ARG A 680 -8.01 -23.60 -32.19
C ARG A 680 -7.53 -24.25 -30.89
N ILE A 681 -7.14 -23.45 -29.90
CA ILE A 681 -6.76 -23.94 -28.57
C ILE A 681 -7.96 -24.57 -27.86
N GLU A 682 -9.14 -23.99 -28.05
CA GLU A 682 -10.39 -24.44 -27.41
C GLU A 682 -10.94 -25.73 -28.01
N GLY A 683 -10.85 -25.89 -29.34
CA GLY A 683 -11.34 -27.05 -30.07
C GLY A 683 -10.40 -28.25 -30.10
N THR A 684 -9.19 -28.14 -29.53
CA THR A 684 -8.25 -29.27 -29.45
C THR A 684 -8.67 -30.24 -28.34
N SER A 685 -8.64 -31.54 -28.62
CA SER A 685 -9.03 -32.58 -27.65
C SER A 685 -8.21 -32.48 -26.35
N ALA A 686 -8.73 -33.00 -25.24
CA ALA A 686 -8.05 -32.97 -23.93
C ALA A 686 -6.78 -33.83 -23.87
N GLU A 687 -6.36 -34.47 -24.97
CA GLU A 687 -5.04 -35.08 -25.05
C GLU A 687 -3.97 -33.99 -24.85
N LYS A 688 -3.27 -34.09 -23.71
CA LYS A 688 -2.38 -33.04 -23.18
C LYS A 688 -1.34 -32.56 -24.19
N PHE A 689 -0.97 -33.39 -25.17
CA PHE A 689 0.09 -33.09 -26.14
C PHE A 689 -0.36 -32.14 -27.26
N GLU A 690 -1.50 -32.38 -27.91
CA GLU A 690 -2.00 -31.53 -29.00
C GLU A 690 -2.35 -30.14 -28.49
N ARG A 691 -3.00 -30.06 -27.32
CA ARG A 691 -3.35 -28.78 -26.69
C ARG A 691 -2.10 -27.99 -26.29
N ALA A 692 -1.08 -28.67 -25.76
CA ALA A 692 0.19 -28.02 -25.41
C ALA A 692 0.89 -27.44 -26.65
N GLN A 693 0.88 -28.18 -27.78
CA GLN A 693 1.44 -27.70 -29.05
C GLN A 693 0.66 -26.49 -29.58
N ALA A 694 -0.68 -26.52 -29.53
CA ALA A 694 -1.50 -25.39 -29.95
C ALA A 694 -1.27 -24.12 -29.10
N VAL A 695 -1.08 -24.28 -27.78
CA VAL A 695 -0.69 -23.18 -26.89
C VAL A 695 0.71 -22.66 -27.21
N GLU A 696 1.67 -23.54 -27.50
CA GLU A 696 3.04 -23.16 -27.86
C GLU A 696 3.07 -22.38 -29.19
N ASP A 697 2.39 -22.87 -30.22
CA ASP A 697 2.31 -22.22 -31.53
C ASP A 697 1.68 -20.82 -31.41
N ALA A 698 0.63 -20.69 -30.61
CA ALA A 698 -0.02 -19.41 -30.32
C ALA A 698 0.87 -18.48 -29.48
N ALA A 699 1.51 -18.98 -28.42
CA ALA A 699 2.41 -18.17 -27.58
C ALA A 699 3.60 -17.63 -28.38
N ASN A 700 4.11 -18.40 -29.35
CA ASN A 700 5.18 -17.96 -30.25
C ASN A 700 4.84 -16.70 -31.03
N CYS A 701 3.57 -16.47 -31.36
CA CYS A 701 3.13 -15.27 -32.06
C CYS A 701 3.07 -14.03 -31.14
N LEU A 702 3.03 -14.24 -29.83
CA LEU A 702 2.91 -13.19 -28.81
C LEU A 702 4.22 -12.94 -28.04
N LEU A 703 5.23 -13.78 -28.21
CA LEU A 703 6.53 -13.66 -27.51
C LEU A 703 7.36 -12.48 -28.02
N ALA A 704 7.19 -12.10 -29.29
CA ALA A 704 7.92 -11.00 -29.91
C ALA A 704 7.00 -10.26 -30.90
N PRO A 705 7.16 -8.92 -31.07
CA PRO A 705 8.05 -8.03 -30.32
C PRO A 705 7.74 -7.92 -28.81
N GLU A 706 8.71 -7.48 -27.98
CA GLU A 706 8.52 -7.40 -26.52
C GLU A 706 7.35 -6.47 -26.12
N ALA A 707 7.04 -5.46 -26.94
CA ALA A 707 5.85 -4.61 -26.78
C ALA A 707 4.54 -5.44 -26.86
N VAL A 708 4.43 -6.33 -27.86
CA VAL A 708 3.27 -7.21 -28.05
C VAL A 708 3.10 -8.16 -26.87
N LYS A 709 4.22 -8.77 -26.43
CA LYS A 709 4.26 -9.64 -25.25
C LYS A 709 3.73 -8.93 -24.01
N ARG A 710 4.22 -7.72 -23.77
CA ARG A 710 3.80 -6.92 -22.61
C ARG A 710 2.33 -6.51 -22.67
N ASP A 711 1.86 -6.08 -23.83
CA ASP A 711 0.47 -5.70 -24.04
C ASP A 711 -0.46 -6.89 -23.82
N PHE A 712 -0.09 -8.07 -24.35
CA PHE A 712 -0.82 -9.31 -24.10
C PHE A 712 -0.83 -9.66 -22.61
N LEU A 713 0.32 -9.66 -21.93
CA LEU A 713 0.40 -9.98 -20.50
C LEU A 713 -0.36 -8.97 -19.63
N SER A 714 -0.46 -7.71 -20.05
CA SER A 714 -1.31 -6.70 -19.41
C SER A 714 -2.80 -7.05 -19.54
N ARG A 715 -3.26 -7.30 -20.78
CA ARG A 715 -4.65 -7.69 -21.07
C ARG A 715 -5.04 -9.00 -20.39
N ALA A 716 -4.16 -9.99 -20.41
CA ALA A 716 -4.38 -11.28 -19.76
C ALA A 716 -4.52 -11.14 -18.25
N ARG A 717 -3.72 -10.27 -17.60
CA ARG A 717 -3.89 -9.96 -16.16
C ARG A 717 -5.23 -9.31 -15.86
N LEU A 718 -5.67 -8.36 -16.70
CA LEU A 718 -6.97 -7.72 -16.54
C LEU A 718 -8.12 -8.73 -16.68
N VAL A 719 -8.09 -9.57 -17.72
CA VAL A 719 -9.07 -10.64 -17.94
C VAL A 719 -9.12 -11.59 -16.75
N ASP A 720 -7.95 -12.02 -16.24
CA ASP A 720 -7.87 -12.93 -15.10
C ASP A 720 -8.45 -12.32 -13.82
N ALA A 721 -8.12 -11.06 -13.55
CA ALA A 721 -8.63 -10.31 -12.40
C ALA A 721 -10.15 -10.12 -12.46
N LEU A 722 -10.68 -9.68 -13.61
CA LEU A 722 -12.13 -9.49 -13.82
C LEU A 722 -12.89 -10.82 -13.78
N TYR A 723 -12.33 -11.88 -14.37
CA TYR A 723 -12.95 -13.21 -14.34
C TYR A 723 -13.01 -13.77 -12.92
N GLY A 724 -11.96 -13.56 -12.13
CA GLY A 724 -11.97 -13.86 -10.70
C GLY A 724 -13.03 -13.06 -9.94
N ALA A 725 -13.18 -11.77 -10.26
CA ALA A 725 -14.14 -10.88 -9.61
C ALA A 725 -15.61 -11.17 -9.95
N VAL A 726 -15.89 -11.68 -11.15
CA VAL A 726 -17.25 -12.08 -11.56
C VAL A 726 -17.69 -13.36 -10.85
N LYS A 727 -16.77 -14.30 -10.57
CA LYS A 727 -17.12 -15.53 -9.84
C LYS A 727 -17.71 -15.20 -8.46
N PRO A 728 -18.74 -15.95 -8.00
CA PRO A 728 -19.28 -17.20 -8.56
C PRO A 728 -20.49 -17.01 -9.48
N ASP A 729 -20.64 -15.85 -10.16
CA ASP A 729 -21.78 -15.62 -11.04
C ASP A 729 -21.94 -16.74 -12.08
N PRO A 730 -23.15 -17.30 -12.30
CA PRO A 730 -23.37 -18.30 -13.35
C PRO A 730 -22.92 -17.82 -14.73
N VAL A 731 -23.01 -16.52 -15.00
CA VAL A 731 -22.56 -15.90 -16.26
C VAL A 731 -21.05 -16.08 -16.48
N ALA A 732 -20.26 -16.31 -15.42
CA ALA A 732 -18.84 -16.63 -15.55
C ALA A 732 -18.59 -17.88 -16.42
N VAL A 733 -19.53 -18.83 -16.47
CA VAL A 733 -19.41 -20.05 -17.29
C VAL A 733 -19.26 -19.71 -18.76
N GLU A 734 -19.92 -18.65 -19.24
CA GLU A 734 -19.81 -18.16 -20.63
C GLU A 734 -18.37 -17.80 -21.01
N PHE A 735 -17.59 -17.34 -20.03
CA PHE A 735 -16.21 -16.87 -20.24
C PHE A 735 -15.16 -17.92 -19.89
N ALA A 736 -15.55 -19.04 -19.27
CA ALA A 736 -14.61 -19.99 -18.65
C ALA A 736 -13.58 -20.54 -19.65
N THR A 737 -14.05 -20.98 -20.81
CA THR A 737 -13.21 -21.52 -21.88
C THR A 737 -12.24 -20.46 -22.42
N ARG A 738 -12.75 -19.26 -22.75
CA ARG A 738 -11.94 -18.18 -23.33
C ARG A 738 -10.92 -17.61 -22.36
N CYS A 739 -11.32 -17.35 -21.11
CA CYS A 739 -10.42 -16.92 -20.05
C CYS A 739 -9.36 -17.98 -19.75
N GLY A 740 -9.74 -19.26 -19.76
CA GLY A 740 -8.82 -20.38 -19.60
C GLY A 740 -7.74 -20.42 -20.68
N SER A 741 -8.10 -20.21 -21.94
CA SER A 741 -7.15 -20.14 -23.06
C SER A 741 -6.20 -18.95 -22.96
N ILE A 742 -6.71 -17.76 -22.62
CA ILE A 742 -5.90 -16.56 -22.41
C ILE A 742 -4.92 -16.77 -21.24
N ARG A 743 -5.39 -17.34 -20.11
CA ARG A 743 -4.54 -17.64 -18.95
C ARG A 743 -3.45 -18.66 -19.32
N ALA A 744 -3.80 -19.74 -20.02
CA ALA A 744 -2.84 -20.75 -20.44
C ALA A 744 -1.70 -20.17 -21.30
N LEU A 745 -2.02 -19.26 -22.21
CA LEU A 745 -1.02 -18.54 -23.01
C LEU A 745 -0.14 -17.64 -22.14
N ALA A 746 -0.75 -16.88 -21.21
CA ALA A 746 0.00 -16.00 -20.31
C ALA A 746 0.95 -16.78 -19.41
N ASP A 747 0.51 -17.90 -18.84
CA ASP A 747 1.31 -18.78 -18.01
C ASP A 747 2.44 -19.43 -18.81
N PHE A 748 2.17 -19.86 -20.04
CA PHE A 748 3.21 -20.40 -20.93
C PHE A 748 4.29 -19.36 -21.25
N ILE A 749 3.89 -18.12 -21.54
CA ILE A 749 4.83 -17.02 -21.81
C ILE A 749 5.67 -16.69 -20.57
N ARG A 750 5.05 -16.60 -19.39
CA ARG A 750 5.77 -16.32 -18.12
C ARG A 750 6.77 -17.42 -17.78
N ASN A 751 6.35 -18.68 -17.79
CA ASN A 751 7.17 -19.84 -17.42
C ASN A 751 8.39 -20.07 -18.36
N ARG A 752 8.41 -19.45 -19.55
CA ARG A 752 9.57 -19.47 -20.44
C ARG A 752 10.39 -18.17 -20.41
N SER A 753 9.86 -17.10 -19.81
CA SER A 753 10.51 -15.80 -19.69
C SER A 753 11.32 -15.67 -18.39
N ASP A 754 10.91 -16.36 -17.32
CA ASP A 754 11.64 -16.34 -16.06
C ASP A 754 12.82 -17.33 -16.11
N PRO A 755 14.05 -16.92 -15.72
CA PRO A 755 15.10 -17.90 -15.44
C PRO A 755 14.56 -18.89 -14.40
N PRO A 756 14.86 -20.20 -14.51
CA PRO A 756 14.34 -21.18 -13.56
C PRO A 756 14.68 -20.71 -12.14
N ASP A 757 13.67 -20.71 -11.26
CA ASP A 757 13.85 -20.36 -9.86
C ASP A 757 14.84 -21.34 -9.22
N ILE A 758 16.09 -20.91 -9.16
CA ILE A 758 17.19 -21.64 -8.52
C ILE A 758 17.28 -21.32 -7.03
N SER A 759 16.29 -20.66 -6.41
CA SER A 759 16.33 -20.36 -4.96
C SER A 759 16.50 -21.64 -4.14
N HIS A 760 15.88 -22.74 -4.55
CA HIS A 760 16.05 -24.06 -3.93
C HIS A 760 17.43 -24.68 -4.19
N VAL A 761 18.05 -24.39 -5.34
CA VAL A 761 19.42 -24.82 -5.68
C VAL A 761 20.44 -23.98 -4.92
N LEU A 762 20.21 -22.67 -4.75
CA LEU A 762 21.02 -21.77 -3.93
C LEU A 762 20.89 -22.12 -2.44
N GLN A 763 19.70 -22.51 -1.99
CA GLN A 763 19.49 -23.02 -0.63
C GLN A 763 20.19 -24.38 -0.44
N GLY A 764 20.10 -25.28 -1.42
CA GLY A 764 20.83 -26.55 -1.43
C GLY A 764 22.36 -26.40 -1.54
N ILE A 765 22.85 -25.37 -2.26
CA ILE A 765 24.28 -25.04 -2.37
C ILE A 765 24.78 -24.34 -1.09
N ASN A 766 23.99 -23.46 -0.48
CA ASN A 766 24.30 -22.87 0.83
C ASN A 766 24.31 -23.95 1.92
N GLU A 767 23.38 -24.90 1.90
CA GLU A 767 23.40 -26.07 2.78
C GLU A 767 24.60 -27.00 2.49
N LEU A 768 25.07 -27.09 1.24
CA LEU A 768 26.28 -27.83 0.85
C LEU A 768 27.57 -27.11 1.28
N LEU A 769 27.60 -25.79 1.19
CA LEU A 769 28.72 -24.94 1.62
C LEU A 769 28.83 -24.91 3.15
N ASP A 770 27.70 -24.83 3.85
CA ASP A 770 27.64 -24.95 5.31
C ASP A 770 28.08 -26.35 5.79
N ARG A 771 27.84 -27.39 4.98
CA ARG A 771 28.33 -28.77 5.23
C ARG A 771 29.77 -29.01 4.79
N SER A 772 30.41 -28.08 4.08
CA SER A 772 31.78 -28.26 3.57
C SER A 772 32.86 -27.85 4.57
N ILE A 773 32.50 -27.46 5.80
CA ILE A 773 33.43 -27.26 6.92
C ILE A 773 33.05 -28.23 8.05
N GLY A 774 33.63 -29.43 8.02
CA GLY A 774 33.52 -30.42 9.11
C GLY A 774 33.52 -31.87 8.62
N ALA A 775 34.37 -32.70 9.23
CA ALA A 775 34.75 -34.03 8.75
C ALA A 775 33.67 -35.14 8.91
N GLU A 776 33.64 -36.03 7.91
CA GLU A 776 33.20 -37.45 7.90
C GLU A 776 31.68 -37.78 7.94
N PRO A 777 31.26 -38.96 7.39
CA PRO A 777 30.10 -39.06 6.50
C PRO A 777 28.85 -39.72 7.12
N PHE A 778 27.67 -39.37 6.60
CA PHE A 778 26.43 -40.13 6.83
C PHE A 778 25.70 -40.44 5.51
N ARG A 779 25.37 -41.73 5.31
CA ARG A 779 24.53 -42.26 4.23
C ARG A 779 23.05 -42.25 4.65
N ILE A 780 22.16 -41.74 3.80
CA ILE A 780 20.76 -42.17 3.75
C ILE A 780 20.35 -42.39 2.29
N LYS A 781 19.69 -43.54 2.05
CA LYS A 781 19.10 -43.96 0.78
C LYS A 781 17.73 -43.33 0.54
N ASP A 782 17.53 -42.93 -0.72
CA ASP A 782 16.32 -42.79 -1.56
C ASP A 782 14.91 -42.79 -0.96
N LYS A 783 14.09 -41.84 -1.45
CA LYS A 783 12.84 -42.16 -2.18
C LYS A 783 12.28 -40.96 -2.98
N ASP A 784 12.34 -41.12 -4.30
CA ASP A 784 11.51 -40.61 -5.41
C ASP A 784 10.45 -39.52 -5.17
N ARG A 785 10.75 -38.33 -5.73
CA ARG A 785 9.95 -37.66 -6.80
C ARG A 785 10.77 -36.51 -7.38
N ALA A 786 11.77 -36.86 -8.20
CA ALA A 786 12.52 -35.87 -8.96
C ALA A 786 11.68 -35.37 -10.15
N PHE A 787 11.22 -34.12 -10.08
CA PHE A 787 11.05 -33.35 -11.30
C PHE A 787 12.43 -33.27 -11.95
N GLY A 788 12.54 -33.77 -13.18
CA GLY A 788 13.80 -33.85 -13.91
C GLY A 788 14.43 -32.47 -14.07
N GLY A 789 15.39 -32.15 -13.21
CA GLY A 789 16.33 -31.06 -13.45
C GLY A 789 17.06 -31.35 -14.76
N ILE A 790 16.87 -30.49 -15.75
CA ILE A 790 17.64 -30.56 -16.99
C ILE A 790 19.07 -30.19 -16.63
N ASP A 791 19.97 -31.17 -16.74
CA ASP A 791 21.41 -30.99 -16.62
C ASP A 791 21.93 -30.14 -17.80
N LEU A 792 22.08 -28.83 -17.57
CA LEU A 792 22.45 -27.85 -18.60
C LEU A 792 23.90 -28.00 -19.10
N SER A 793 24.72 -28.85 -18.48
CA SER A 793 26.04 -29.23 -19.03
C SER A 793 25.93 -30.21 -20.21
N LYS A 794 24.74 -30.77 -20.45
CA LYS A 794 24.45 -31.75 -21.51
C LYS A 794 23.72 -31.17 -22.73
N ILE A 795 23.60 -29.83 -22.83
CA ILE A 795 23.05 -29.21 -24.04
C ILE A 795 24.10 -29.32 -25.16
N ASP A 796 23.89 -30.29 -26.06
CA ASP A 796 24.67 -30.45 -27.28
C ASP A 796 24.21 -29.40 -28.31
N PHE A 797 24.87 -28.25 -28.31
CA PHE A 797 24.59 -27.14 -29.24
C PHE A 797 24.83 -27.53 -30.71
N GLN A 798 25.62 -28.57 -30.99
CA GLN A 798 25.77 -29.11 -32.35
C GLN A 798 24.55 -29.93 -32.77
N LYS A 799 23.95 -30.71 -31.87
CA LYS A 799 22.63 -31.35 -32.10
C LYS A 799 21.51 -30.33 -32.25
N LEU A 800 21.55 -29.25 -31.47
CA LEU A 800 20.58 -28.16 -31.58
C LEU A 800 20.67 -27.51 -32.97
N ALA A 801 21.88 -27.14 -33.42
CA ALA A 801 22.12 -26.58 -34.75
C ALA A 801 21.72 -27.56 -35.89
N LYS A 802 22.06 -28.85 -35.79
CA LYS A 802 21.67 -29.89 -36.77
C LYS A 802 20.16 -30.11 -36.84
N ARG A 803 19.41 -29.86 -35.75
CA ARG A 803 17.95 -29.97 -35.74
C ARG A 803 17.28 -28.88 -36.59
N PHE A 804 17.95 -27.76 -36.82
CA PHE A 804 17.44 -26.60 -37.57
C PHE A 804 17.86 -26.55 -39.05
N GLU A 805 18.74 -27.44 -39.52
CA GLU A 805 18.95 -27.66 -40.95
C GLU A 805 17.67 -28.16 -41.66
N LYS A 806 16.70 -28.69 -40.89
CA LYS A 806 15.45 -29.28 -41.40
C LYS A 806 14.17 -28.49 -41.08
N LYS A 807 14.19 -27.47 -40.21
CA LYS A 807 13.01 -26.67 -39.80
C LYS A 807 13.43 -25.26 -39.34
N ARG A 808 12.67 -24.21 -39.74
CA ARG A 808 12.96 -22.81 -39.37
C ARG A 808 12.87 -22.58 -37.84
N PRO A 809 13.73 -21.74 -37.23
CA PRO A 809 13.72 -21.45 -35.80
C PRO A 809 12.45 -20.69 -35.38
N THR A 810 11.89 -21.02 -34.20
CA THR A 810 10.71 -20.36 -33.64
C THR A 810 11.07 -19.34 -32.54
N ASN A 811 10.17 -18.43 -32.19
CA ASN A 811 10.39 -17.46 -31.09
C ASN A 811 10.67 -18.17 -29.75
N SER A 812 10.04 -19.32 -29.52
CA SER A 812 10.34 -20.25 -28.43
C SER A 812 11.80 -20.70 -28.42
N ASP A 813 12.32 -21.11 -29.57
CA ASP A 813 13.69 -21.60 -29.70
C ASP A 813 14.69 -20.47 -29.42
N LEU A 814 14.37 -19.27 -29.91
CA LEU A 814 15.14 -18.07 -29.65
C LEU A 814 15.17 -17.73 -28.15
N GLU A 815 14.03 -17.76 -27.45
CA GLU A 815 13.96 -17.49 -26.02
C GLU A 815 14.72 -18.51 -25.18
N ARG A 816 14.63 -19.81 -25.53
CA ARG A 816 15.43 -20.85 -24.86
C ARG A 816 16.93 -20.63 -25.07
N LEU A 817 17.33 -20.29 -26.29
CA LEU A 817 18.72 -19.99 -26.61
C LEU A 817 19.19 -18.74 -25.86
N ARG A 818 18.37 -17.69 -25.82
CA ARG A 818 18.63 -16.46 -25.07
C ARG A 818 18.83 -16.75 -23.58
N ALA A 819 17.93 -17.51 -22.96
CA ALA A 819 18.03 -17.90 -21.55
C ALA A 819 19.26 -18.76 -21.27
N ALA A 820 19.59 -19.71 -22.16
CA ALA A 820 20.76 -20.57 -22.03
C ALA A 820 22.08 -19.78 -22.14
N VAL A 821 22.19 -18.92 -23.15
CA VAL A 821 23.36 -18.05 -23.38
C VAL A 821 23.50 -17.05 -22.23
N LYS A 822 22.41 -16.43 -21.78
CA LYS A 822 22.39 -15.54 -20.61
C LYS A 822 22.88 -16.25 -19.34
N ALA A 823 22.35 -17.44 -19.03
CA ALA A 823 22.76 -18.21 -17.87
C ALA A 823 24.24 -18.65 -17.95
N GLN A 824 24.74 -18.97 -19.15
CA GLN A 824 26.16 -19.27 -19.36
C GLN A 824 27.05 -18.03 -19.16
N LEU A 825 26.66 -16.89 -19.72
CA LEU A 825 27.34 -15.60 -19.56
C LEU A 825 27.40 -15.16 -18.10
N GLU A 826 26.28 -15.19 -17.39
CA GLU A 826 26.20 -14.82 -15.97
C GLU A 826 27.14 -15.68 -15.12
N ARG A 827 27.24 -17.00 -15.41
CA ARG A 827 28.23 -17.88 -14.77
C ARG A 827 29.66 -17.50 -15.13
N MET A 828 29.96 -17.24 -16.40
CA MET A 828 31.30 -16.89 -16.86
C MET A 828 31.79 -15.55 -16.30
N VAL A 829 30.92 -14.54 -16.24
CA VAL A 829 31.19 -13.21 -15.66
C VAL A 829 31.35 -13.30 -14.14
N ARG A 830 30.56 -14.14 -13.47
CA ARG A 830 30.71 -14.40 -12.03
C ARG A 830 32.05 -15.05 -11.69
N LEU A 831 32.57 -15.92 -12.55
CA LEU A 831 33.87 -16.57 -12.39
C LEU A 831 35.05 -15.66 -12.82
N ASN A 832 34.86 -14.80 -13.82
CA ASN A 832 35.87 -13.86 -14.27
C ASN A 832 35.24 -12.58 -14.86
N ARG A 833 35.39 -11.45 -14.15
CA ARG A 833 34.80 -10.15 -14.51
C ARG A 833 35.30 -9.57 -15.83
N THR A 834 36.47 -10.00 -16.34
CA THR A 834 37.00 -9.53 -17.64
C THR A 834 36.18 -10.00 -18.85
N ARG A 835 35.24 -10.94 -18.65
CA ARG A 835 34.35 -11.48 -19.69
C ARG A 835 33.04 -10.69 -19.87
N ALA A 836 32.97 -9.49 -19.28
CA ALA A 836 31.80 -8.61 -19.37
C ALA A 836 31.53 -8.14 -20.82
N ASP A 837 32.55 -8.10 -21.69
CA ASP A 837 32.42 -7.75 -23.10
C ASP A 837 31.47 -8.69 -23.86
N TYR A 838 31.42 -9.97 -23.49
CA TYR A 838 30.47 -10.92 -24.08
C TYR A 838 29.03 -10.66 -23.63
N LEU A 839 28.84 -10.13 -22.42
CA LEU A 839 27.52 -9.72 -21.92
C LEU A 839 27.03 -8.47 -22.67
N GLU A 840 27.93 -7.52 -22.96
CA GLU A 840 27.63 -6.34 -23.78
C GLU A 840 27.26 -6.74 -25.22
N LYS A 841 28.03 -7.64 -25.84
CA LYS A 841 27.72 -8.20 -27.17
C LYS A 841 26.38 -8.91 -27.20
N PHE A 842 26.07 -9.71 -26.17
CA PHE A 842 24.77 -10.36 -26.02
C PHE A 842 23.65 -9.33 -25.92
N GLN A 843 23.81 -8.29 -25.09
CA GLN A 843 22.80 -7.25 -24.93
C GLN A 843 22.56 -6.46 -26.24
N ALA A 844 23.61 -6.12 -26.97
CA ALA A 844 23.51 -5.46 -28.27
C ALA A 844 22.73 -6.30 -29.30
N LEU A 845 22.97 -7.61 -29.34
CA LEU A 845 22.20 -8.52 -30.19
C LEU A 845 20.70 -8.52 -29.82
N ILE A 846 20.38 -8.54 -28.53
CA ILE A 846 18.98 -8.49 -28.06
C ILE A 846 18.33 -7.14 -28.41
N ASP A 847 19.06 -6.04 -28.30
CA ASP A 847 18.56 -4.69 -28.61
C ASP A 847 18.32 -4.52 -30.13
N ASP A 848 19.18 -5.07 -30.97
CA ASP A 848 19.01 -5.09 -32.44
C ASP A 848 17.77 -5.89 -32.86
N TYR A 849 17.49 -7.01 -32.18
CA TYR A 849 16.28 -7.79 -32.42
C TYR A 849 15.01 -7.04 -31.94
N ASN A 850 15.06 -6.45 -30.76
CA ASN A 850 13.93 -5.70 -30.19
C ASN A 850 13.58 -4.44 -31.00
N SER A 851 14.56 -3.83 -31.67
CA SER A 851 14.37 -2.67 -32.55
C SER A 851 13.83 -3.05 -33.94
N GLY A 852 13.72 -4.35 -34.26
CA GLY A 852 13.31 -4.85 -35.56
C GLY A 852 14.42 -4.78 -36.62
N SER A 853 15.65 -4.46 -36.23
CA SER A 853 16.82 -4.35 -37.12
C SER A 853 17.36 -5.71 -37.57
N ARG A 854 16.99 -6.79 -36.87
CA ARG A 854 17.31 -8.18 -37.23
C ARG A 854 16.07 -9.05 -37.22
N ASN A 855 15.98 -9.98 -38.17
CA ASN A 855 14.92 -11.00 -38.15
C ASN A 855 15.30 -12.19 -37.26
N ILE A 856 14.33 -13.07 -36.99
CA ILE A 856 14.49 -14.22 -36.10
C ILE A 856 15.63 -15.17 -36.54
N GLU A 857 15.87 -15.32 -37.84
CA GLU A 857 16.88 -16.23 -38.38
C GLU A 857 18.30 -15.67 -38.20
N GLU A 858 18.45 -14.35 -38.31
CA GLU A 858 19.70 -13.62 -38.06
C GLU A 858 20.07 -13.65 -36.58
N ILE A 859 19.18 -13.21 -35.70
CA ILE A 859 19.47 -13.17 -34.25
C ILE A 859 19.76 -14.57 -33.70
N PHE A 860 19.04 -15.59 -34.17
CA PHE A 860 19.27 -16.96 -33.74
C PHE A 860 20.66 -17.44 -34.17
N ARG A 861 21.08 -17.14 -35.40
CA ARG A 861 22.42 -17.47 -35.90
C ARG A 861 23.51 -16.77 -35.09
N ASP A 862 23.31 -15.50 -34.75
CA ASP A 862 24.28 -14.71 -34.00
C ASP A 862 24.39 -15.18 -32.54
N LEU A 863 23.28 -15.56 -31.91
CA LEU A 863 23.30 -16.17 -30.58
C LEU A 863 23.96 -17.55 -30.56
N VAL A 864 23.78 -18.36 -31.62
CA VAL A 864 24.52 -19.63 -31.77
C VAL A 864 26.02 -19.36 -31.95
N ALA A 865 26.39 -18.35 -32.74
CA ALA A 865 27.80 -17.96 -32.92
C ALA A 865 28.42 -17.47 -31.60
N LEU A 866 27.70 -16.64 -30.85
CA LEU A 866 28.12 -16.17 -29.53
C LEU A 866 28.27 -17.33 -28.54
N SER A 867 27.33 -18.28 -28.52
CA SER A 867 27.40 -19.47 -27.69
C SER A 867 28.66 -20.30 -27.97
N ARG A 868 29.06 -20.46 -29.24
CA ARG A 868 30.30 -21.15 -29.62
C ARG A 868 31.54 -20.43 -29.12
N ALA A 869 31.60 -19.12 -29.29
CA ALA A 869 32.70 -18.30 -28.79
C ALA A 869 32.84 -18.41 -27.26
N LEU A 870 31.71 -18.45 -26.55
CA LEU A 870 31.69 -18.65 -25.09
C LEU A 870 32.22 -20.02 -24.68
N THR A 871 31.83 -21.09 -25.39
CA THR A 871 32.34 -22.44 -25.11
C THR A 871 33.85 -22.53 -25.36
N GLU A 872 34.35 -21.96 -26.46
CA GLU A 872 35.79 -21.94 -26.76
C GLU A 872 36.60 -21.19 -25.70
N GLU A 873 36.09 -20.04 -25.26
CA GLU A 873 36.68 -19.21 -24.19
C GLU A 873 36.62 -19.93 -22.83
N GLN A 874 35.54 -20.68 -22.58
CA GLN A 874 35.40 -21.49 -21.38
C GLN A 874 36.37 -22.69 -21.38
N GLU A 875 36.73 -23.26 -22.52
CA GLU A 875 37.73 -24.34 -22.63
C GLU A 875 39.18 -23.84 -22.73
N ARG A 876 39.37 -22.51 -22.86
CA ARG A 876 40.70 -21.89 -22.98
C ARG A 876 41.60 -22.14 -21.76
N HIS A 877 41.05 -22.05 -20.55
CA HIS A 877 41.81 -22.32 -19.32
C HIS A 877 42.31 -23.78 -19.22
N VAL A 878 41.55 -24.74 -19.78
CA VAL A 878 41.93 -26.15 -19.86
C VAL A 878 43.05 -26.36 -20.88
N ARG A 879 43.01 -25.65 -22.02
CA ARG A 879 44.04 -25.70 -23.06
C ARG A 879 45.33 -24.99 -22.68
N GLU A 880 45.27 -23.90 -21.93
CA GLU A 880 46.43 -23.06 -21.59
C GLU A 880 47.11 -23.47 -20.27
N HIS A 881 46.68 -24.57 -19.60
CA HIS A 881 47.20 -25.05 -18.32
C HIS A 881 47.27 -23.97 -17.22
N LEU A 882 46.31 -23.04 -17.21
CA LEU A 882 46.22 -22.00 -16.20
C LEU A 882 45.34 -22.50 -15.05
N SER A 883 45.95 -22.65 -13.87
CA SER A 883 45.32 -23.02 -12.60
C SER A 883 44.37 -21.96 -12.08
#